data_AF-A0A4D7AHZ0-F1
#
_entry.id   AF-A0A4D7AHZ0-F1
#
_cell.length_a   1.000
_cell.length_b   1.000
_cell.length_c   1.000
_cell.angle_alpha   90.00
_cell.angle_beta   90.00
_cell.angle_gamma   90.00
#
_symmetry.space_group_name_H-M   'P 1'
#
loop_
_entity.id
_entity.type
_entity.pdbx_description
1 polymer ?
#
loop_
_entity_poly.entity_id
_entity_poly.type
_entity_poly.pdbx_seq_one_letter_code
_entity_poly.pdbx_strand_id
1 'polypeptide(L)'
;MFCYNCGKELNDDFNLCPYCGADITRYSDETADKAKEYIVEPDVKFELLGRELFFSPRFLEYNTLRKRFFEKAESLEEEYIKFYKSRKHTFVGLFDEEIPEVVQKVTSAVRFGVDVLMEYGIDDIDDTMLANMVVQSGNIKESLGYIYAKAGEIQRYAENLGDYRDIKKASRGHWEGGGFGVTGAVKGAIVAGAFNIGAGAFHGIGDTLTKASDKAKISGMKQELAIDPRVATCLFDTVYDFSTKVFYCVEKLLIENDLIDEYDFDEAAANARAKNYIARIASQASAENVEKAIDILCDCIQQAPYSTILYVHLYNLFTGRKSDIHSAAKFFGNERNYKLSLLSADKKIVDSIKTEPEKTVEEIRKKIESYETLARDNPYLNVATYVKALEKKAIEIEKEAERTSKAQALEKQIKGKQKELAEMIIAGKENLLWDMAECDDLEAMITLKLYYYKLSNPACGEQYAVREKMTSLIQRANSGNKFAEYLVAFLMHTVLDYTPWRWQSVGHKEDKSKYFREAKIFADAGNILAIGDIGRWMCAINDSEQGIEMIKMAAEKLEPFAALKLGNYYREGSKALNIPQNPSMSHYFSTIAFAYGLSENAKTVAGPLATAAEKATAENIQMKVQSEAEETSDEKKSSTSIGTVGPASIEAQSAVGMDKKPLEISDVSPCPKAGEKTQTTNVAEEAKAEPVQSKEAEQQSKTNASFVGNTANKKTPSNSAIKKTQSKTMAPKSKAVAGLLTLFLGLVGAQWFYLNKPVRAIVYLAITLLGIFVVPGAVSFWQLFLFGESIFFFVAKAAKVEKYSKRAIKHKKQVSKE
;
A
#
# COMPACT_ATOMS: atom_id res chain seq x y z
N MET A 1 34.97 -19.44 -68.03
CA MET A 1 33.72 -18.64 -67.89
C MET A 1 32.57 -19.25 -68.70
N PHE A 2 31.35 -18.69 -68.64
CA PHE A 2 30.20 -19.08 -69.49
C PHE A 2 29.66 -17.89 -70.29
N CYS A 3 29.24 -18.11 -71.53
CA CYS A 3 28.66 -17.07 -72.38
C CYS A 3 27.21 -16.73 -72.00
N TYR A 4 26.97 -15.53 -71.45
CA TYR A 4 25.63 -15.05 -71.05
C TYR A 4 24.55 -15.16 -72.15
N ASN A 5 24.94 -15.02 -73.42
CA ASN A 5 24.00 -15.03 -74.56
C ASN A 5 23.66 -16.44 -75.10
N CYS A 6 24.43 -17.49 -74.78
CA CYS A 6 24.20 -18.83 -75.35
C CYS A 6 24.52 -20.02 -74.43
N GLY A 7 24.84 -19.78 -73.16
CA GLY A 7 25.03 -20.82 -72.13
C GLY A 7 26.22 -21.76 -72.33
N LYS A 8 27.07 -21.54 -73.36
CA LYS A 8 28.24 -22.36 -73.61
C LYS A 8 29.41 -21.96 -72.72
N GLU A 9 30.13 -22.95 -72.23
CA GLU A 9 31.41 -22.78 -71.54
C GLU A 9 32.47 -22.21 -72.48
N LEU A 10 33.36 -21.39 -71.93
CA LEU A 10 34.43 -20.69 -72.63
C LEU A 10 35.69 -20.65 -71.75
N ASN A 11 36.85 -20.72 -72.40
CA ASN A 11 38.11 -20.35 -71.76
C ASN A 11 38.16 -18.83 -71.54
N ASP A 12 38.91 -18.38 -70.53
CA ASP A 12 38.85 -16.99 -70.05
C ASP A 12 39.64 -16.00 -70.94
N ASP A 13 40.38 -16.49 -71.94
CA ASP A 13 41.09 -15.70 -72.96
C ASP A 13 40.18 -15.11 -74.07
N PHE A 14 38.86 -15.36 -74.05
CA PHE A 14 37.94 -15.03 -75.16
C PHE A 14 37.16 -13.72 -74.98
N ASN A 15 37.67 -12.62 -75.53
CA ASN A 15 36.96 -11.33 -75.62
C ASN A 15 35.62 -11.40 -76.37
N LEU A 16 35.44 -12.37 -77.28
CA LEU A 16 34.23 -12.59 -78.08
C LEU A 16 33.88 -14.07 -78.11
N CYS A 17 32.60 -14.41 -77.95
CA CYS A 17 32.15 -15.80 -77.94
C CYS A 17 32.23 -16.43 -79.35
N PRO A 18 33.07 -17.44 -79.58
CA PRO A 18 33.24 -18.07 -80.90
C PRO A 18 31.99 -18.83 -81.39
N TYR A 19 30.98 -19.02 -80.54
CA TYR A 19 29.75 -19.75 -80.86
C TYR A 19 28.55 -18.85 -81.21
N CYS A 20 28.56 -17.57 -80.84
CA CYS A 20 27.43 -16.67 -81.07
C CYS A 20 27.79 -15.20 -81.34
N GLY A 21 29.08 -14.83 -81.33
CA GLY A 21 29.54 -13.46 -81.62
C GLY A 21 29.23 -12.42 -80.55
N ALA A 22 28.79 -12.83 -79.36
CA ALA A 22 28.60 -11.92 -78.23
C ALA A 22 29.96 -11.44 -77.68
N ASP A 23 30.09 -10.13 -77.48
CA ASP A 23 31.23 -9.48 -76.80
C ASP A 23 31.14 -9.76 -75.30
N ILE A 24 32.25 -10.22 -74.71
CA ILE A 24 32.33 -10.66 -73.31
C ILE A 24 33.24 -9.76 -72.47
N THR A 25 33.90 -8.78 -73.08
CA THR A 25 34.78 -7.81 -72.38
C THR A 25 34.04 -7.01 -71.32
N ARG A 26 32.71 -6.86 -71.43
CA ARG A 26 31.87 -6.23 -70.41
C ARG A 26 31.79 -6.99 -69.09
N TYR A 27 32.18 -8.26 -69.02
CA TYR A 27 32.01 -9.07 -67.82
C TYR A 27 33.26 -9.13 -66.93
N SER A 28 34.45 -8.83 -67.45
CA SER A 28 35.69 -8.75 -66.65
C SER A 28 35.69 -7.56 -65.69
N ASP A 29 35.19 -6.42 -66.15
CA ASP A 29 35.42 -5.13 -65.47
C ASP A 29 34.34 -4.82 -64.42
N GLU A 30 33.11 -5.34 -64.58
CA GLU A 30 32.00 -5.09 -63.64
C GLU A 30 31.94 -6.06 -62.44
N THR A 31 32.80 -7.09 -62.39
CA THR A 31 32.86 -8.05 -61.25
C THR A 31 34.16 -8.03 -60.44
N ALA A 32 35.18 -7.28 -60.87
CA ALA A 32 36.43 -7.12 -60.11
C ALA A 32 36.31 -6.14 -58.92
N ASP A 33 35.68 -4.98 -59.13
CA ASP A 33 35.70 -3.83 -58.19
C ASP A 33 34.53 -3.79 -57.19
N LYS A 34 33.91 -4.94 -56.89
CA LYS A 34 32.91 -5.08 -55.81
C LYS A 34 33.24 -6.13 -54.75
N ALA A 35 34.46 -6.66 -54.76
CA ALA A 35 35.06 -7.16 -53.54
C ALA A 35 35.35 -5.96 -52.61
N LYS A 36 34.36 -5.55 -51.79
CA LYS A 36 34.66 -4.78 -50.57
C LYS A 36 35.66 -5.64 -49.79
N GLU A 37 36.91 -5.18 -49.68
CA GLU A 37 37.91 -5.82 -48.82
C GLU A 37 37.44 -5.66 -47.37
N TYR A 38 36.70 -6.66 -46.89
CA TYR A 38 36.25 -6.73 -45.51
C TYR A 38 37.49 -6.90 -44.64
N ILE A 39 37.95 -5.78 -44.07
CA ILE A 39 38.78 -5.80 -42.88
C ILE A 39 37.95 -6.53 -41.82
N VAL A 40 38.30 -7.79 -41.56
CA VAL A 40 37.70 -8.57 -40.49
C VAL A 40 38.26 -8.02 -39.19
N GLU A 41 37.61 -6.99 -38.68
CA GLU A 41 37.89 -6.44 -37.36
C GLU A 41 37.70 -7.56 -36.31
N PRO A 42 38.62 -7.69 -35.34
CA PRO A 42 38.57 -8.79 -34.38
C PRO A 42 37.34 -8.68 -33.49
N ASP A 43 36.75 -9.83 -33.14
CA ASP A 43 35.63 -9.88 -32.20
C ASP A 43 35.98 -9.23 -30.87
N VAL A 44 35.05 -8.40 -30.38
CA VAL A 44 35.15 -7.72 -29.10
C VAL A 44 34.80 -8.71 -27.99
N LYS A 45 35.75 -8.89 -27.06
CA LYS A 45 35.54 -9.67 -25.83
C LYS A 45 34.53 -8.97 -24.91
N PHE A 46 33.49 -9.70 -24.53
CA PHE A 46 32.58 -9.42 -23.42
C PHE A 46 32.84 -10.44 -22.30
N GLU A 47 32.72 -10.07 -21.02
CA GLU A 47 32.96 -10.98 -19.90
C GLU A 47 31.67 -11.23 -19.09
N LEU A 48 31.33 -12.50 -18.87
CA LEU A 48 30.15 -12.93 -18.13
C LEU A 48 30.53 -14.07 -17.17
N LEU A 49 30.47 -13.83 -15.85
CA LEU A 49 30.80 -14.83 -14.82
C LEU A 49 32.19 -15.49 -15.01
N GLY A 50 33.16 -14.69 -15.48
CA GLY A 50 34.53 -15.14 -15.81
C GLY A 50 34.66 -15.90 -17.13
N ARG A 51 33.59 -16.03 -17.94
CA ARG A 51 33.64 -16.56 -19.31
C ARG A 51 33.86 -15.42 -20.30
N GLU A 52 34.62 -15.69 -21.34
CA GLU A 52 34.83 -14.78 -22.47
C GLU A 52 33.79 -15.09 -23.56
N LEU A 53 32.95 -14.11 -23.90
CA LEU A 53 32.02 -14.15 -25.03
C LEU A 53 32.57 -13.23 -26.12
N PHE A 54 32.36 -13.60 -27.38
CA PHE A 54 32.92 -12.89 -28.53
C PHE A 54 31.82 -12.38 -29.46
N PHE A 55 31.89 -11.08 -29.79
CA PHE A 55 30.90 -10.41 -30.63
C PHE A 55 31.58 -9.51 -31.65
N SER A 56 31.17 -9.58 -32.92
CA SER A 56 31.74 -8.72 -33.96
C SER A 56 31.41 -7.24 -33.68
N PRO A 57 32.29 -6.28 -34.06
CA PRO A 57 32.02 -4.85 -33.84
C PRO A 57 30.68 -4.38 -34.41
N ARG A 58 30.29 -4.90 -35.58
CA ARG A 58 28.99 -4.59 -36.21
C ARG A 58 27.79 -5.13 -35.46
N PHE A 59 27.89 -6.30 -34.82
CA PHE A 59 26.83 -6.76 -33.92
C PHE A 59 26.70 -5.80 -32.72
N LEU A 60 27.81 -5.21 -32.23
CA LEU A 60 27.75 -4.21 -31.17
C LEU A 60 27.15 -2.87 -31.65
N GLU A 61 27.35 -2.47 -32.90
CA GLU A 61 26.64 -1.34 -33.53
C GLU A 61 25.13 -1.61 -33.61
N TYR A 62 24.74 -2.79 -34.11
CA TYR A 62 23.35 -3.27 -34.14
C TYR A 62 22.72 -3.31 -32.74
N ASN A 63 23.42 -3.89 -31.74
CA ASN A 63 22.96 -3.94 -30.36
C ASN A 63 22.82 -2.52 -29.77
N THR A 64 23.73 -1.60 -30.10
CA THR A 64 23.64 -0.19 -29.69
C THR A 64 22.41 0.49 -30.28
N LEU A 65 22.13 0.27 -31.57
CA LEU A 65 20.91 0.76 -32.23
C LEU A 65 19.65 0.18 -31.56
N ARG A 66 19.54 -1.14 -31.44
CA ARG A 66 18.42 -1.84 -30.79
C ARG A 66 18.21 -1.33 -29.36
N LYS A 67 19.27 -1.22 -28.59
CA LYS A 67 19.23 -0.75 -27.20
C LYS A 67 18.66 0.66 -27.07
N ARG A 68 19.02 1.60 -27.97
CA ARG A 68 18.43 2.96 -27.97
C ARG A 68 16.91 2.93 -28.04
N PHE A 69 16.33 2.06 -28.86
CA PHE A 69 14.87 1.90 -28.95
C PHE A 69 14.25 1.20 -27.74
N PHE A 70 14.90 0.17 -27.20
CA PHE A 70 14.39 -0.56 -26.04
C PHE A 70 14.44 0.31 -24.78
N GLU A 71 15.53 1.02 -24.51
CA GLU A 71 15.62 2.01 -23.42
C GLU A 71 14.60 3.16 -23.61
N LYS A 72 14.32 3.57 -24.86
CA LYS A 72 13.24 4.53 -25.15
C LYS A 72 11.85 3.98 -24.85
N ALA A 73 11.58 2.71 -25.16
CA ALA A 73 10.33 2.03 -24.85
C ALA A 73 10.13 1.87 -23.33
N GLU A 74 11.17 1.45 -22.59
CA GLU A 74 11.16 1.37 -21.12
C GLU A 74 10.89 2.74 -20.49
N SER A 75 11.53 3.81 -20.99
CA SER A 75 11.31 5.18 -20.52
C SER A 75 9.86 5.67 -20.74
N LEU A 76 9.28 5.39 -21.91
CA LEU A 76 7.89 5.72 -22.22
C LEU A 76 6.89 4.90 -21.40
N GLU A 77 7.17 3.63 -21.13
CA GLU A 77 6.40 2.77 -20.22
C GLU A 77 6.47 3.33 -18.78
N GLU A 78 7.66 3.72 -18.30
CA GLU A 78 7.81 4.34 -16.98
C GLU A 78 7.05 5.67 -16.84
N GLU A 79 7.12 6.55 -17.84
CA GLU A 79 6.31 7.78 -17.88
C GLU A 79 4.82 7.46 -17.80
N TYR A 80 4.37 6.46 -18.54
CA TYR A 80 2.97 6.02 -18.53
C TYR A 80 2.56 5.44 -17.16
N ILE A 81 3.41 4.61 -16.55
CA ILE A 81 3.18 4.06 -15.21
C ILE A 81 3.08 5.17 -14.16
N LYS A 82 3.88 6.24 -14.28
CA LYS A 82 3.83 7.43 -13.41
C LYS A 82 2.53 8.21 -13.61
N PHE A 83 2.10 8.42 -14.86
CA PHE A 83 0.80 9.01 -15.20
C PHE A 83 -0.37 8.19 -14.63
N TYR A 84 -0.40 6.88 -14.90
CA TYR A 84 -1.46 5.95 -14.48
C TYR A 84 -1.62 5.97 -12.95
N LYS A 85 -0.53 5.83 -12.20
CA LYS A 85 -0.54 5.83 -10.72
C LYS A 85 -0.92 7.18 -10.08
N SER A 86 -0.93 8.28 -10.83
CA SER A 86 -1.20 9.62 -10.29
C SER A 86 -2.69 9.94 -10.06
N ARG A 87 -3.60 9.08 -10.55
CA ARG A 87 -5.02 9.42 -10.75
C ARG A 87 -5.98 8.29 -10.31
N LYS A 88 -7.28 8.60 -10.31
CA LYS A 88 -8.33 7.65 -9.97
C LYS A 88 -8.84 6.93 -11.22
N HIS A 89 -8.65 5.62 -11.27
CA HIS A 89 -9.16 4.80 -12.37
C HIS A 89 -10.69 4.78 -12.35
N THR A 90 -11.30 5.05 -13.50
CA THR A 90 -12.75 5.00 -13.72
C THR A 90 -13.03 4.50 -15.12
N PHE A 91 -14.19 3.88 -15.34
CA PHE A 91 -14.56 3.33 -16.65
C PHE A 91 -14.53 4.37 -17.78
N VAL A 92 -14.86 5.64 -17.48
CA VAL A 92 -14.80 6.74 -18.47
C VAL A 92 -13.35 7.18 -18.68
N GLY A 93 -12.61 7.43 -17.60
CA GLY A 93 -11.19 7.83 -17.67
C GLY A 93 -10.30 6.81 -18.39
N LEU A 94 -10.67 5.52 -18.40
CA LEU A 94 -10.00 4.47 -19.17
C LEU A 94 -9.99 4.76 -20.69
N PHE A 95 -11.14 5.17 -21.25
CA PHE A 95 -11.29 5.44 -22.69
C PHE A 95 -10.97 6.90 -23.06
N ASP A 96 -11.20 7.85 -22.15
CA ASP A 96 -11.02 9.29 -22.41
C ASP A 96 -9.60 9.79 -22.14
N GLU A 97 -8.84 9.11 -21.26
CA GLU A 97 -7.53 9.60 -20.78
C GLU A 97 -6.45 8.50 -20.75
N GLU A 98 -6.74 7.27 -20.26
CA GLU A 98 -5.73 6.21 -20.13
C GLU A 98 -5.28 5.66 -21.48
N ILE A 99 -6.22 5.21 -22.34
CA ILE A 99 -5.92 4.73 -23.69
C ILE A 99 -5.40 5.87 -24.60
N PRO A 100 -5.93 7.10 -24.57
CA PRO A 100 -5.35 8.22 -25.31
C PRO A 100 -3.93 8.60 -24.92
N GLU A 101 -3.49 8.42 -23.66
CA GLU A 101 -2.08 8.63 -23.30
C GLU A 101 -1.18 7.50 -23.84
N VAL A 102 -1.66 6.25 -23.95
CA VAL A 102 -0.92 5.17 -24.66
C VAL A 102 -0.64 5.59 -26.11
N VAL A 103 -1.65 6.15 -26.79
CA VAL A 103 -1.51 6.70 -28.15
C VAL A 103 -0.46 7.81 -28.22
N GLN A 104 -0.34 8.67 -27.20
CA GLN A 104 0.70 9.71 -27.16
C GLN A 104 2.10 9.13 -26.93
N LYS A 105 2.26 8.13 -26.05
CA LYS A 105 3.56 7.45 -25.86
C LYS A 105 4.01 6.75 -27.14
N VAL A 106 3.14 5.97 -27.79
CA VAL A 106 3.47 5.29 -29.06
C VAL A 106 3.72 6.29 -30.19
N THR A 107 2.97 7.40 -30.27
CA THR A 107 3.27 8.52 -31.20
C THR A 107 4.68 9.09 -30.96
N SER A 108 5.12 9.15 -29.69
CA SER A 108 6.44 9.67 -29.31
C SER A 108 7.57 8.68 -29.59
N ALA A 109 7.28 7.37 -29.58
CA ALA A 109 8.21 6.35 -30.06
C ALA A 109 8.38 6.39 -31.59
N VAL A 110 7.28 6.55 -32.34
CA VAL A 110 7.32 6.64 -33.82
C VAL A 110 8.18 7.83 -34.28
N ARG A 111 8.02 9.01 -33.67
CA ARG A 111 8.87 10.18 -33.97
C ARG A 111 10.34 9.92 -33.75
N PHE A 112 10.70 9.31 -32.61
CA PHE A 112 12.06 8.89 -32.33
C PHE A 112 12.60 7.90 -33.38
N GLY A 113 11.74 7.05 -33.95
CA GLY A 113 12.10 6.21 -35.09
C GLY A 113 12.40 6.98 -36.37
N VAL A 114 11.64 8.04 -36.67
CA VAL A 114 11.91 8.94 -37.81
C VAL A 114 13.19 9.75 -37.57
N ASP A 115 13.38 10.29 -36.36
CA ASP A 115 14.62 10.99 -35.98
C ASP A 115 15.85 10.09 -36.23
N VAL A 116 15.79 8.80 -35.87
CA VAL A 116 16.87 7.83 -36.14
C VAL A 116 16.98 7.46 -37.62
N LEU A 117 15.89 7.32 -38.38
CA LEU A 117 15.99 7.12 -39.83
C LEU A 117 16.74 8.28 -40.51
N MET A 118 16.47 9.52 -40.06
CA MET A 118 17.17 10.71 -40.54
C MET A 118 18.66 10.76 -40.11
N GLU A 119 19.02 10.25 -38.92
CA GLU A 119 20.43 10.07 -38.53
C GLU A 119 21.20 9.15 -39.49
N TYR A 120 20.53 8.14 -40.05
CA TYR A 120 21.07 7.20 -41.04
C TYR A 120 20.89 7.65 -42.50
N GLY A 121 20.31 8.84 -42.74
CA GLY A 121 20.15 9.42 -44.08
C GLY A 121 18.90 9.00 -44.86
N ILE A 122 17.94 8.32 -44.22
CA ILE A 122 16.62 8.03 -44.80
C ILE A 122 15.68 9.21 -44.45
N ASP A 123 15.37 10.06 -45.43
CA ASP A 123 14.56 11.28 -45.26
C ASP A 123 13.21 11.28 -46.01
N ASP A 124 12.84 10.17 -46.65
CA ASP A 124 11.58 10.00 -47.39
C ASP A 124 10.44 9.33 -46.58
N ILE A 125 10.74 8.80 -45.39
CA ILE A 125 9.79 8.16 -44.47
C ILE A 125 9.32 9.14 -43.38
N ASP A 126 8.03 9.52 -43.39
CA ASP A 126 7.44 10.42 -42.37
C ASP A 126 6.81 9.68 -41.16
N ASP A 127 6.49 10.42 -40.08
CA ASP A 127 5.84 9.88 -38.86
C ASP A 127 4.59 9.01 -39.19
N THR A 128 3.86 9.35 -40.24
CA THR A 128 2.61 8.67 -40.63
C THR A 128 2.91 7.39 -41.41
N MET A 129 3.92 7.38 -42.27
CA MET A 129 4.41 6.17 -42.94
C MET A 129 4.92 5.16 -41.92
N LEU A 130 5.83 5.57 -41.02
CA LEU A 130 6.38 4.68 -40.00
C LEU A 130 5.31 4.20 -39.01
N ALA A 131 4.37 5.06 -38.60
CA ALA A 131 3.21 4.62 -37.82
C ALA A 131 2.40 3.53 -38.53
N ASN A 132 2.13 3.68 -39.83
CA ASN A 132 1.39 2.67 -40.59
C ASN A 132 2.14 1.33 -40.67
N MET A 133 3.47 1.33 -40.74
CA MET A 133 4.29 0.10 -40.69
C MET A 133 4.25 -0.58 -39.32
N VAL A 134 4.38 0.20 -38.24
CA VAL A 134 4.27 -0.26 -36.83
C VAL A 134 2.87 -0.81 -36.52
N VAL A 135 1.85 -0.31 -37.21
CA VAL A 135 0.47 -0.78 -37.12
C VAL A 135 0.23 -2.05 -37.93
N GLN A 136 0.80 -2.17 -39.13
CA GLN A 136 0.68 -3.38 -39.95
C GLN A 136 1.46 -4.57 -39.38
N SER A 137 2.55 -4.33 -38.66
CA SER A 137 3.31 -5.34 -37.91
C SER A 137 2.73 -5.66 -36.52
N GLY A 138 1.68 -4.97 -36.07
CA GLY A 138 1.13 -5.08 -34.71
C GLY A 138 -0.24 -5.75 -34.62
N ASN A 139 -0.38 -6.82 -33.82
CA ASN A 139 -1.68 -7.42 -33.53
C ASN A 139 -2.40 -6.73 -32.36
N ILE A 140 -3.08 -5.63 -32.67
CA ILE A 140 -3.77 -4.78 -31.69
C ILE A 140 -4.84 -5.49 -30.84
N LYS A 141 -5.40 -6.59 -31.37
CA LYS A 141 -6.50 -7.33 -30.74
C LYS A 141 -6.02 -8.16 -29.55
N GLU A 142 -4.72 -8.40 -29.45
CA GLU A 142 -4.11 -9.12 -28.34
C GLU A 142 -3.80 -8.16 -27.19
N SER A 143 -3.00 -7.11 -27.42
CA SER A 143 -2.50 -6.20 -26.36
C SER A 143 -3.61 -5.53 -25.52
N LEU A 144 -4.70 -5.08 -26.14
CA LEU A 144 -5.87 -4.50 -25.44
C LEU A 144 -7.11 -5.40 -25.44
N GLY A 145 -6.97 -6.67 -25.86
CA GLY A 145 -8.09 -7.61 -26.02
C GLY A 145 -8.93 -7.82 -24.76
N TYR A 146 -8.29 -7.86 -23.59
CA TYR A 146 -8.99 -8.01 -22.30
C TYR A 146 -9.95 -6.85 -22.00
N ILE A 147 -9.48 -5.61 -22.19
CA ILE A 147 -10.25 -4.39 -21.94
C ILE A 147 -11.47 -4.32 -22.85
N TYR A 148 -11.30 -4.57 -24.15
CA TYR A 148 -12.41 -4.53 -25.10
C TYR A 148 -13.39 -5.69 -24.93
N ALA A 149 -12.92 -6.90 -24.60
CA ALA A 149 -13.78 -8.03 -24.28
C ALA A 149 -14.68 -7.71 -23.07
N LYS A 150 -14.11 -7.19 -21.99
CA LYS A 150 -14.85 -6.81 -20.77
C LYS A 150 -15.82 -5.65 -21.01
N ALA A 151 -15.39 -4.58 -21.67
CA ALA A 151 -16.31 -3.48 -21.98
C ALA A 151 -17.46 -3.93 -22.91
N GLY A 152 -17.21 -4.88 -23.82
CA GLY A 152 -18.23 -5.54 -24.63
C GLY A 152 -19.15 -6.48 -23.83
N GLU A 153 -18.75 -7.05 -22.69
CA GLU A 153 -19.68 -7.70 -21.76
C GLU A 153 -20.66 -6.70 -21.14
N ILE A 154 -20.17 -5.52 -20.72
CA ILE A 154 -21.00 -4.45 -20.13
C ILE A 154 -22.00 -3.91 -21.17
N GLN A 155 -21.57 -3.70 -22.42
CA GLN A 155 -22.46 -3.35 -23.53
C GLN A 155 -23.54 -4.43 -23.74
N ARG A 156 -23.17 -5.70 -23.88
CA ARG A 156 -24.13 -6.80 -24.14
C ARG A 156 -25.12 -7.01 -22.98
N TYR A 157 -24.68 -6.81 -21.74
CA TYR A 157 -25.58 -6.82 -20.59
C TYR A 157 -26.62 -5.68 -20.69
N ALA A 158 -26.17 -4.48 -21.07
CA ALA A 158 -27.07 -3.35 -21.30
C ALA A 158 -28.01 -3.55 -22.51
N GLU A 159 -27.55 -4.19 -23.59
CA GLU A 159 -28.36 -4.52 -24.78
C GLU A 159 -29.55 -5.43 -24.44
N ASN A 160 -29.32 -6.43 -23.59
CA ASN A 160 -30.32 -7.41 -23.19
C ASN A 160 -31.44 -6.85 -22.29
N LEU A 161 -31.28 -5.62 -21.76
CA LEU A 161 -32.28 -4.97 -20.91
C LEU A 161 -33.37 -4.21 -21.70
N GLY A 162 -33.25 -4.10 -23.02
CA GLY A 162 -34.32 -3.62 -23.91
C GLY A 162 -34.38 -2.11 -24.16
N ASP A 163 -33.81 -1.29 -23.27
CA ASP A 163 -33.76 0.20 -23.33
C ASP A 163 -32.80 0.74 -24.44
N TYR A 164 -32.71 0.06 -25.59
CA TYR A 164 -31.49 0.05 -26.44
C TYR A 164 -31.65 0.51 -27.90
N ARG A 165 -32.68 1.31 -28.21
CA ARG A 165 -32.88 1.82 -29.58
C ARG A 165 -31.90 2.93 -29.97
N ASP A 166 -31.35 3.67 -29.00
CA ASP A 166 -30.51 4.84 -29.28
C ASP A 166 -29.01 4.55 -29.23
N ILE A 167 -28.54 3.58 -28.44
CA ILE A 167 -27.14 3.13 -28.52
C ILE A 167 -26.88 2.45 -29.87
N LYS A 168 -27.86 1.73 -30.47
CA LYS A 168 -27.82 1.27 -31.87
C LYS A 168 -27.92 2.39 -32.94
N LYS A 169 -27.96 3.67 -32.53
CA LYS A 169 -27.69 4.84 -33.38
C LYS A 169 -26.31 5.43 -33.04
N ALA A 170 -25.96 5.54 -31.76
CA ALA A 170 -24.66 6.03 -31.29
C ALA A 170 -23.48 5.16 -31.78
N SER A 171 -23.63 3.83 -31.82
CA SER A 171 -22.63 2.91 -32.38
C SER A 171 -22.53 2.94 -33.92
N ARG A 172 -23.43 3.66 -34.61
CA ARG A 172 -23.24 4.01 -36.03
C ARG A 172 -22.32 5.21 -36.22
N GLY A 173 -22.16 6.03 -35.17
CA GLY A 173 -21.12 7.04 -35.09
C GLY A 173 -19.77 6.34 -35.13
N HIS A 174 -19.19 6.27 -36.32
CA HIS A 174 -17.95 5.56 -36.56
C HIS A 174 -16.86 6.13 -35.67
N TRP A 175 -16.12 5.24 -35.03
CA TRP A 175 -14.77 5.57 -34.63
C TRP A 175 -13.91 5.42 -35.88
N GLU A 176 -13.72 6.52 -36.60
CA GLU A 176 -12.97 6.56 -37.85
C GLU A 176 -11.48 6.30 -37.58
N GLY A 177 -11.14 5.01 -37.56
CA GLY A 177 -9.78 4.50 -37.36
C GLY A 177 -8.90 4.78 -38.58
N GLY A 178 -8.56 6.06 -38.77
CA GLY A 178 -7.88 6.58 -39.95
C GLY A 178 -7.76 8.09 -39.89
N GLY A 179 -7.34 8.64 -38.75
CA GLY A 179 -7.13 10.08 -38.61
C GLY A 179 -5.90 10.55 -39.41
N PHE A 180 -5.94 11.78 -39.92
CA PHE A 180 -4.81 12.38 -40.63
C PHE A 180 -3.60 12.57 -39.69
N GLY A 181 -2.41 12.18 -40.17
CA GLY A 181 -1.14 12.29 -39.44
C GLY A 181 -0.92 11.19 -38.39
N VAL A 182 0.32 11.08 -37.91
CA VAL A 182 0.80 10.05 -36.97
C VAL A 182 -0.14 9.70 -35.82
N THR A 183 -0.59 10.69 -35.05
CA THR A 183 -1.49 10.45 -33.91
C THR A 183 -2.81 9.85 -34.38
N GLY A 184 -3.28 10.17 -35.58
CA GLY A 184 -4.48 9.59 -36.18
C GLY A 184 -4.31 8.14 -36.64
N ALA A 185 -3.14 7.79 -37.17
CA ALA A 185 -2.78 6.41 -37.53
C ALA A 185 -2.62 5.53 -36.28
N VAL A 186 -1.78 5.95 -35.33
CA VAL A 186 -1.57 5.26 -34.03
C VAL A 186 -2.88 5.11 -33.26
N LYS A 187 -3.68 6.17 -33.18
CA LYS A 187 -5.02 6.15 -32.55
C LYS A 187 -5.93 5.14 -33.23
N GLY A 188 -6.06 5.25 -34.56
CA GLY A 188 -6.96 4.41 -35.36
C GLY A 188 -6.67 2.93 -35.20
N ALA A 189 -5.39 2.59 -35.11
CA ALA A 189 -4.92 1.25 -34.83
C ALA A 189 -5.26 0.79 -33.41
N ILE A 190 -4.73 1.49 -32.38
CA ILE A 190 -4.75 1.03 -30.97
C ILE A 190 -6.16 0.65 -30.50
N VAL A 191 -7.20 1.32 -31.00
CA VAL A 191 -8.59 1.16 -30.54
C VAL A 191 -9.50 0.56 -31.62
N ALA A 192 -8.96 0.01 -32.72
CA ALA A 192 -9.74 -0.74 -33.72
C ALA A 192 -10.50 -1.93 -33.09
N GLY A 193 -10.02 -2.48 -31.97
CA GLY A 193 -10.74 -3.49 -31.18
C GLY A 193 -12.08 -3.01 -30.59
N ALA A 194 -12.24 -1.70 -30.34
CA ALA A 194 -13.47 -1.10 -29.83
C ALA A 194 -14.52 -0.79 -30.93
N PHE A 195 -14.23 -1.08 -32.20
CA PHE A 195 -15.12 -0.79 -33.34
C PHE A 195 -16.53 -1.39 -33.18
N ASN A 196 -16.63 -2.56 -32.52
CA ASN A 196 -17.91 -3.22 -32.22
C ASN A 196 -18.74 -2.52 -31.13
N ILE A 197 -18.12 -1.65 -30.32
CA ILE A 197 -18.74 -0.97 -29.18
C ILE A 197 -19.14 0.46 -29.56
N GLY A 198 -18.24 1.18 -30.25
CA GLY A 198 -18.45 2.54 -30.72
C GLY A 198 -18.31 3.60 -29.61
N ALA A 199 -17.56 4.68 -29.87
CA ALA A 199 -17.18 5.62 -28.80
C ALA A 199 -18.37 6.29 -28.09
N GLY A 200 -19.44 6.61 -28.82
CA GLY A 200 -20.65 7.19 -28.22
C GLY A 200 -21.38 6.27 -27.24
N ALA A 201 -21.10 4.96 -27.23
CA ALA A 201 -21.76 4.02 -26.32
C ALA A 201 -21.17 4.04 -24.90
N PHE A 202 -19.84 4.13 -24.74
CA PHE A 202 -19.18 3.96 -23.44
C PHE A 202 -19.71 4.90 -22.34
N HIS A 203 -19.93 6.18 -22.69
CA HIS A 203 -20.52 7.15 -21.78
C HIS A 203 -21.96 6.76 -21.39
N GLY A 204 -22.83 6.48 -22.38
CA GLY A 204 -24.26 6.25 -22.16
C GLY A 204 -24.67 4.88 -21.59
N ILE A 205 -23.77 3.89 -21.58
CA ILE A 205 -24.05 2.55 -21.02
C ILE A 205 -24.51 2.66 -19.55
N GLY A 206 -25.78 2.33 -19.31
CA GLY A 206 -26.41 2.31 -17.98
C GLY A 206 -27.13 3.59 -17.55
N ASP A 207 -26.98 4.70 -18.27
CA ASP A 207 -27.68 5.95 -17.91
C ASP A 207 -29.11 6.04 -18.44
N THR A 208 -29.44 5.30 -19.51
CA THR A 208 -30.81 5.14 -20.02
C THR A 208 -31.67 4.16 -19.23
N LEU A 209 -31.09 3.40 -18.29
CA LEU A 209 -31.80 2.34 -17.57
C LEU A 209 -32.79 2.89 -16.55
N THR A 210 -34.04 2.45 -16.67
CA THR A 210 -35.14 2.84 -15.77
C THR A 210 -35.10 2.14 -14.41
N LYS A 211 -34.42 1.00 -14.29
CA LYS A 211 -34.35 0.19 -13.07
C LYS A 211 -33.08 0.45 -12.26
N ALA A 212 -33.26 0.76 -10.97
CA ALA A 212 -32.17 1.01 -10.04
C ALA A 212 -31.24 -0.22 -9.83
N SER A 213 -31.79 -1.43 -9.84
CA SER A 213 -31.03 -2.70 -9.76
C SER A 213 -30.03 -2.84 -10.91
N ASP A 214 -30.48 -2.50 -12.11
CA ASP A 214 -29.75 -2.80 -13.35
C ASP A 214 -28.70 -1.70 -13.59
N LYS A 215 -29.03 -0.45 -13.25
CA LYS A 215 -28.07 0.65 -13.15
C LYS A 215 -26.99 0.38 -12.09
N ALA A 216 -27.35 -0.18 -10.93
CA ALA A 216 -26.39 -0.58 -9.92
C ALA A 216 -25.48 -1.73 -10.41
N LYS A 217 -26.03 -2.73 -11.12
CA LYS A 217 -25.23 -3.83 -11.70
C LYS A 217 -24.25 -3.34 -12.77
N ILE A 218 -24.67 -2.44 -13.68
CA ILE A 218 -23.76 -1.82 -14.65
C ILE A 218 -22.69 -0.97 -13.96
N SER A 219 -23.06 -0.16 -12.95
CA SER A 219 -22.10 0.62 -12.16
C SER A 219 -21.05 -0.28 -11.52
N GLY A 220 -21.48 -1.42 -10.94
CA GLY A 220 -20.59 -2.45 -10.41
C GLY A 220 -19.63 -3.01 -11.47
N MET A 221 -20.12 -3.39 -12.66
CA MET A 221 -19.25 -3.93 -13.73
C MET A 221 -18.31 -2.86 -14.32
N LYS A 222 -18.76 -1.60 -14.43
CA LYS A 222 -17.91 -0.46 -14.82
C LYS A 222 -16.78 -0.26 -13.80
N GLN A 223 -17.09 -0.32 -12.50
CA GLN A 223 -16.10 -0.19 -11.43
C GLN A 223 -15.15 -1.39 -11.36
N GLU A 224 -15.67 -2.62 -11.53
CA GLU A 224 -14.91 -3.88 -11.57
C GLU A 224 -13.83 -3.83 -12.64
N LEU A 225 -14.18 -3.47 -13.88
CA LEU A 225 -13.20 -3.30 -14.96
C LEU A 225 -12.20 -2.17 -14.66
N ALA A 226 -12.66 -1.03 -14.14
CA ALA A 226 -11.80 0.12 -13.90
C ALA A 226 -10.70 -0.11 -12.86
N ILE A 227 -10.88 -1.04 -11.92
CA ILE A 227 -9.89 -1.33 -10.85
C ILE A 227 -9.20 -2.68 -11.02
N ASP A 228 -9.45 -3.40 -12.12
CA ASP A 228 -8.86 -4.70 -12.38
C ASP A 228 -7.36 -4.56 -12.67
N PRO A 229 -6.45 -5.20 -11.89
CA PRO A 229 -5.01 -5.10 -12.11
C PRO A 229 -4.55 -5.51 -13.52
N ARG A 230 -5.33 -6.33 -14.23
CA ARG A 230 -5.05 -6.72 -15.62
C ARG A 230 -5.14 -5.56 -16.60
N VAL A 231 -5.97 -4.55 -16.33
CA VAL A 231 -6.08 -3.34 -17.18
C VAL A 231 -4.77 -2.56 -17.16
N ALA A 232 -4.18 -2.38 -15.98
CA ALA A 232 -2.86 -1.76 -15.84
C ALA A 232 -1.79 -2.52 -16.66
N THR A 233 -1.73 -3.85 -16.50
CA THR A 233 -0.83 -4.72 -17.28
C THR A 233 -1.01 -4.54 -18.78
N CYS A 234 -2.23 -4.70 -19.31
CA CYS A 234 -2.50 -4.52 -20.74
C CYS A 234 -2.08 -3.14 -21.28
N LEU A 235 -2.28 -2.06 -20.51
CA LEU A 235 -1.90 -0.71 -20.92
C LEU A 235 -0.38 -0.53 -20.94
N PHE A 236 0.33 -1.04 -19.92
CA PHE A 236 1.80 -0.94 -19.83
C PHE A 236 2.47 -1.77 -20.93
N ASP A 237 2.05 -3.03 -21.11
CA ASP A 237 2.49 -3.89 -22.19
C ASP A 237 2.19 -3.25 -23.57
N THR A 238 1.02 -2.64 -23.77
CA THR A 238 0.72 -1.95 -25.05
C THR A 238 1.68 -0.78 -25.34
N VAL A 239 2.07 0.01 -24.33
CA VAL A 239 3.08 1.08 -24.52
C VAL A 239 4.42 0.49 -24.94
N TYR A 240 4.90 -0.53 -24.23
CA TYR A 240 6.19 -1.16 -24.49
C TYR A 240 6.21 -1.91 -25.84
N ASP A 241 5.21 -2.74 -26.11
CA ASP A 241 5.08 -3.58 -27.31
C ASP A 241 4.97 -2.79 -28.60
N PHE A 242 4.32 -1.61 -28.59
CA PHE A 242 4.23 -0.77 -29.78
C PHE A 242 5.41 0.18 -29.92
N SER A 243 6.05 0.58 -28.81
CA SER A 243 7.30 1.35 -28.88
C SER A 243 8.47 0.49 -29.38
N THR A 244 8.55 -0.77 -28.98
CA THR A 244 9.54 -1.73 -29.50
C THR A 244 9.27 -2.15 -30.94
N LYS A 245 8.01 -2.16 -31.43
CA LYS A 245 7.72 -2.36 -32.86
C LYS A 245 8.26 -1.25 -33.76
N VAL A 246 8.52 -0.05 -33.23
CA VAL A 246 9.22 1.00 -33.99
C VAL A 246 10.64 0.53 -34.36
N PHE A 247 11.34 -0.17 -33.46
CA PHE A 247 12.66 -0.74 -33.78
C PHE A 247 12.57 -1.69 -34.97
N TYR A 248 11.73 -2.72 -34.93
CA TYR A 248 11.63 -3.72 -36.00
C TYR A 248 11.23 -3.11 -37.36
N CYS A 249 10.50 -1.99 -37.38
CA CYS A 249 10.22 -1.26 -38.62
C CYS A 249 11.40 -0.39 -39.10
N VAL A 250 12.19 0.20 -38.20
CA VAL A 250 13.39 0.99 -38.54
C VAL A 250 14.54 0.07 -38.95
N GLU A 251 14.83 -0.97 -38.17
CA GLU A 251 15.75 -2.06 -38.48
C GLU A 251 15.53 -2.60 -39.89
N LYS A 252 14.28 -2.97 -40.20
CA LYS A 252 13.90 -3.43 -41.53
C LYS A 252 14.26 -2.41 -42.63
N LEU A 253 13.95 -1.13 -42.44
CA LEU A 253 14.25 -0.08 -43.43
C LEU A 253 15.77 0.13 -43.62
N LEU A 254 16.55 -0.02 -42.55
CA LEU A 254 18.01 0.09 -42.61
C LEU A 254 18.64 -1.11 -43.33
N ILE A 255 18.12 -2.33 -43.11
CA ILE A 255 18.51 -3.54 -43.85
C ILE A 255 18.12 -3.43 -45.33
N GLU A 256 16.89 -2.99 -45.65
CA GLU A 256 16.42 -2.78 -47.03
C GLU A 256 17.19 -1.69 -47.80
N ASN A 257 18.09 -0.93 -47.14
CA ASN A 257 18.96 0.09 -47.74
C ASN A 257 20.47 -0.23 -47.62
N ASP A 258 20.87 -1.47 -47.27
CA ASP A 258 22.27 -1.88 -47.04
C ASP A 258 23.03 -1.05 -45.96
N LEU A 259 22.31 -0.48 -44.98
CA LEU A 259 22.87 0.42 -43.96
C LEU A 259 23.27 -0.29 -42.64
N ILE A 260 22.70 -1.45 -42.34
CA ILE A 260 23.09 -2.34 -41.25
C ILE A 260 23.04 -3.80 -41.72
N ASP A 261 23.82 -4.69 -41.09
CA ASP A 261 23.72 -6.13 -41.35
C ASP A 261 22.45 -6.73 -40.72
N GLU A 262 21.85 -7.72 -41.38
CA GLU A 262 20.77 -8.55 -40.83
C GLU A 262 21.34 -9.61 -39.87
N TYR A 263 20.71 -9.77 -38.70
CA TYR A 263 21.11 -10.76 -37.69
C TYR A 263 19.94 -11.67 -37.32
N ASP A 264 19.98 -12.92 -37.77
CA ASP A 264 19.09 -13.99 -37.32
C ASP A 264 19.69 -14.73 -36.10
N PHE A 265 18.84 -15.14 -35.17
CA PHE A 265 19.22 -15.81 -33.92
C PHE A 265 18.32 -17.02 -33.68
N ASP A 266 18.87 -18.24 -33.73
CA ASP A 266 18.13 -19.45 -33.38
C ASP A 266 17.94 -19.59 -31.86
N GLU A 267 17.10 -18.72 -31.31
CA GLU A 267 16.66 -18.73 -29.91
C GLU A 267 16.01 -20.08 -29.54
N ALA A 268 15.40 -20.78 -30.50
CA ALA A 268 14.78 -22.08 -30.26
C ALA A 268 15.83 -23.17 -29.99
N ALA A 269 16.89 -23.26 -30.81
CA ALA A 269 18.00 -24.17 -30.58
C ALA A 269 18.82 -23.78 -29.34
N ALA A 270 19.08 -22.49 -29.12
CA ALA A 270 19.79 -22.01 -27.94
C ALA A 270 19.05 -22.39 -26.63
N ASN A 271 17.73 -22.17 -26.57
CA ASN A 271 16.92 -22.59 -25.43
C ASN A 271 16.80 -24.12 -25.29
N ALA A 272 16.68 -24.86 -26.40
CA ALA A 272 16.65 -26.32 -26.36
C ALA A 272 17.98 -26.90 -25.83
N ARG A 273 19.11 -26.36 -26.29
CA ARG A 273 20.47 -26.69 -25.84
C ARG A 273 20.62 -26.43 -24.34
N ALA A 274 20.27 -25.23 -23.87
CA ALA A 274 20.29 -24.86 -22.45
C ALA A 274 19.43 -25.81 -21.60
N LYS A 275 18.16 -26.02 -21.98
CA LYS A 275 17.20 -26.88 -21.28
C LYS A 275 17.69 -28.31 -21.13
N ASN A 276 18.35 -28.87 -22.15
CA ASN A 276 18.88 -30.23 -22.12
C ASN A 276 20.02 -30.39 -21.09
N TYR A 277 20.90 -29.38 -20.94
CA TYR A 277 21.95 -29.40 -19.93
C TYR A 277 21.40 -29.20 -18.51
N ILE A 278 20.39 -28.34 -18.32
CA ILE A 278 19.71 -28.14 -17.03
C ILE A 278 18.99 -29.43 -16.57
N ALA A 279 18.32 -30.14 -17.49
CA ALA A 279 17.72 -31.44 -17.20
C ALA A 279 18.76 -32.52 -16.82
N ARG A 280 19.99 -32.41 -17.35
CA ARG A 280 21.10 -33.28 -16.96
C ARG A 280 21.59 -32.99 -15.54
N ILE A 281 21.70 -31.73 -15.12
CA ILE A 281 22.05 -31.38 -13.72
C ILE A 281 21.03 -31.99 -12.75
N ALA A 282 19.73 -31.87 -13.06
CA ALA A 282 18.65 -32.42 -12.24
C ALA A 282 18.65 -33.95 -12.10
N SER A 283 19.43 -34.67 -12.92
CA SER A 283 19.57 -36.14 -12.89
C SER A 283 20.99 -36.63 -12.57
N GLN A 284 22.01 -35.76 -12.66
CA GLN A 284 23.43 -36.06 -12.46
C GLN A 284 24.14 -34.89 -11.75
N ALA A 285 23.64 -34.47 -10.58
CA ALA A 285 24.17 -33.32 -9.86
C ALA A 285 25.64 -33.52 -9.42
N SER A 286 26.54 -32.75 -10.01
CA SER A 286 27.95 -32.60 -9.59
C SER A 286 28.41 -31.16 -9.90
N ALA A 287 29.43 -30.67 -9.20
CA ALA A 287 29.97 -29.33 -9.46
C ALA A 287 30.47 -29.18 -10.92
N GLU A 288 31.11 -30.22 -11.47
CA GLU A 288 31.55 -30.29 -12.87
C GLU A 288 30.37 -30.16 -13.86
N ASN A 289 29.26 -30.86 -13.61
CA ASN A 289 28.07 -30.77 -14.47
C ASN A 289 27.35 -29.40 -14.34
N VAL A 290 27.49 -28.72 -13.21
CA VAL A 290 26.97 -27.36 -12.99
C VAL A 290 27.81 -26.33 -13.74
N GLU A 291 29.14 -26.30 -13.55
CA GLU A 291 30.03 -25.39 -14.28
C GLU A 291 29.92 -25.59 -15.80
N LYS A 292 29.91 -26.85 -16.27
CA LYS A 292 29.72 -27.16 -17.69
C LYS A 292 28.38 -26.66 -18.25
N ALA A 293 27.33 -26.63 -17.44
CA ALA A 293 26.04 -26.09 -17.88
C ALA A 293 26.01 -24.55 -17.82
N ILE A 294 26.78 -23.91 -16.92
CA ILE A 294 27.02 -22.47 -16.92
C ILE A 294 27.78 -22.06 -18.19
N ASP A 295 28.81 -22.82 -18.60
CA ASP A 295 29.55 -22.60 -19.85
C ASP A 295 28.62 -22.69 -21.07
N ILE A 296 27.83 -23.76 -21.16
CA ILE A 296 26.84 -23.94 -22.25
C ILE A 296 25.77 -22.84 -22.24
N LEU A 297 25.38 -22.30 -21.08
CA LEU A 297 24.47 -21.15 -21.00
C LEU A 297 25.14 -19.86 -21.49
N CYS A 298 26.44 -19.66 -21.25
CA CYS A 298 27.20 -18.54 -21.80
C CYS A 298 27.32 -18.65 -23.33
N ASP A 299 27.63 -19.84 -23.87
CA ASP A 299 27.58 -20.09 -25.32
C ASP A 299 26.20 -19.76 -25.91
N CYS A 300 25.13 -20.23 -25.28
CA CYS A 300 23.76 -19.95 -25.72
C CYS A 300 23.42 -18.45 -25.67
N ILE A 301 23.95 -17.70 -24.70
CA ILE A 301 23.77 -16.24 -24.61
C ILE A 301 24.56 -15.52 -25.72
N GLN A 302 25.75 -15.99 -26.10
CA GLN A 302 26.44 -15.46 -27.29
C GLN A 302 25.67 -15.76 -28.58
N GLN A 303 25.01 -16.93 -28.67
CA GLN A 303 24.21 -17.36 -29.83
C GLN A 303 22.81 -16.72 -29.91
N ALA A 304 22.22 -16.33 -28.78
CA ALA A 304 20.88 -15.73 -28.70
C ALA A 304 20.81 -14.67 -27.57
N PRO A 305 21.54 -13.54 -27.69
CA PRO A 305 21.73 -12.56 -26.61
C PRO A 305 20.44 -11.85 -26.16
N TYR A 306 19.36 -11.97 -26.92
CA TYR A 306 18.06 -11.37 -26.61
C TYR A 306 17.09 -12.30 -25.86
N SER A 307 17.43 -13.59 -25.70
CA SER A 307 16.56 -14.57 -25.03
C SER A 307 16.60 -14.44 -23.50
N THR A 308 15.56 -13.86 -22.89
CA THR A 308 15.50 -13.65 -21.43
C THR A 308 15.50 -14.95 -20.62
N ILE A 309 15.04 -16.06 -21.22
CA ILE A 309 14.98 -17.38 -20.60
C ILE A 309 16.38 -17.90 -20.27
N LEU A 310 17.37 -17.64 -21.12
CA LEU A 310 18.78 -18.03 -20.88
C LEU A 310 19.36 -17.33 -19.64
N TYR A 311 19.15 -16.02 -19.49
CA TYR A 311 19.58 -15.26 -18.32
C TYR A 311 18.87 -15.73 -17.03
N VAL A 312 17.59 -16.07 -17.11
CA VAL A 312 16.84 -16.64 -15.96
C VAL A 312 17.36 -18.04 -15.62
N HIS A 313 17.70 -18.87 -16.59
CA HIS A 313 18.34 -20.16 -16.35
C HIS A 313 19.74 -20.00 -15.70
N LEU A 314 20.56 -19.07 -16.19
CA LEU A 314 21.86 -18.75 -15.62
C LEU A 314 21.75 -18.23 -14.18
N TYR A 315 20.80 -17.33 -13.91
CA TYR A 315 20.50 -16.81 -12.57
C TYR A 315 20.07 -17.90 -11.57
N ASN A 316 19.29 -18.88 -12.02
CA ASN A 316 18.82 -19.98 -11.17
C ASN A 316 19.90 -21.04 -10.91
N LEU A 317 20.86 -21.19 -11.82
CA LEU A 317 21.93 -22.17 -11.71
C LEU A 317 23.17 -21.63 -10.96
N PHE A 318 23.51 -20.37 -11.18
CA PHE A 318 24.71 -19.76 -10.60
C PHE A 318 24.50 -19.40 -9.12
N THR A 319 25.47 -19.77 -8.28
CA THR A 319 25.43 -19.56 -6.81
C THR A 319 26.34 -18.42 -6.33
N GLY A 320 27.13 -17.82 -7.22
CA GLY A 320 27.96 -16.64 -6.93
C GLY A 320 27.20 -15.31 -7.06
N ARG A 321 27.93 -14.20 -7.09
CA ARG A 321 27.34 -12.86 -7.25
C ARG A 321 26.67 -12.70 -8.62
N LYS A 322 25.35 -12.53 -8.64
CA LYS A 322 24.54 -12.46 -9.87
C LYS A 322 24.54 -11.10 -10.58
N SER A 323 25.34 -10.15 -10.09
CA SER A 323 25.51 -8.80 -10.65
C SER A 323 25.71 -8.79 -12.16
N ASP A 324 26.57 -9.69 -12.64
CA ASP A 324 27.09 -9.66 -13.99
C ASP A 324 26.03 -10.15 -14.99
N ILE A 325 25.09 -11.00 -14.53
CA ILE A 325 23.92 -11.46 -15.29
C ILE A 325 22.94 -10.29 -15.51
N HIS A 326 22.69 -9.49 -14.45
CA HIS A 326 21.87 -8.27 -14.53
C HIS A 326 22.53 -7.24 -15.45
N SER A 327 23.85 -7.05 -15.33
CA SER A 327 24.63 -6.16 -16.20
C SER A 327 24.62 -6.61 -17.66
N ALA A 328 24.70 -7.91 -17.95
CA ALA A 328 24.60 -8.43 -19.32
C ALA A 328 23.19 -8.23 -19.90
N ALA A 329 22.13 -8.56 -19.17
CA ALA A 329 20.75 -8.30 -19.62
C ALA A 329 20.50 -6.81 -19.94
N LYS A 330 21.13 -5.89 -19.18
CA LYS A 330 21.15 -4.45 -19.44
C LYS A 330 22.07 -4.03 -20.61
N PHE A 331 23.17 -4.74 -20.85
CA PHE A 331 24.06 -4.50 -21.98
C PHE A 331 23.38 -4.80 -23.32
N PHE A 332 22.64 -5.90 -23.40
CA PHE A 332 21.89 -6.30 -24.60
C PHE A 332 20.47 -5.70 -24.69
N GLY A 333 20.14 -4.69 -23.88
CA GLY A 333 18.86 -3.96 -23.96
C GLY A 333 17.62 -4.83 -23.69
N ASN A 334 17.68 -5.76 -22.74
CA ASN A 334 16.59 -6.69 -22.40
C ASN A 334 16.07 -6.50 -20.97
N GLU A 335 16.47 -5.44 -20.27
CA GLU A 335 16.33 -5.30 -18.82
C GLU A 335 14.88 -5.44 -18.34
N ARG A 336 13.91 -4.75 -18.96
CA ARG A 336 12.48 -4.84 -18.61
C ARG A 336 11.91 -6.25 -18.76
N ASN A 337 12.19 -6.93 -19.86
CA ASN A 337 11.67 -8.29 -20.10
C ASN A 337 12.37 -9.35 -19.24
N TYR A 338 13.68 -9.20 -19.00
CA TYR A 338 14.43 -10.05 -18.06
C TYR A 338 13.91 -9.89 -16.63
N LYS A 339 13.76 -8.64 -16.14
CA LYS A 339 13.16 -8.28 -14.85
C LYS A 339 11.79 -8.91 -14.63
N LEU A 340 10.89 -8.84 -15.62
CA LEU A 340 9.57 -9.48 -15.55
C LEU A 340 9.66 -11.01 -15.49
N SER A 341 10.56 -11.60 -16.28
CA SER A 341 10.81 -13.05 -16.29
C SER A 341 11.38 -13.53 -14.95
N LEU A 342 12.26 -12.73 -14.34
CA LEU A 342 12.89 -13.01 -13.04
C LEU A 342 11.89 -12.92 -11.87
N LEU A 343 11.08 -11.85 -11.83
CA LEU A 343 10.00 -11.70 -10.86
C LEU A 343 8.94 -12.82 -10.98
N SER A 344 8.73 -13.36 -12.19
CA SER A 344 7.85 -14.51 -12.44
C SER A 344 8.45 -15.83 -11.93
N ALA A 345 9.76 -16.03 -12.09
CA ALA A 345 10.47 -17.20 -11.59
C ALA A 345 10.50 -17.23 -10.04
N ASP A 346 10.95 -16.13 -9.42
CA ASP A 346 11.07 -16.00 -7.97
C ASP A 346 9.72 -15.99 -7.24
N LYS A 347 8.60 -15.77 -7.96
CA LYS A 347 7.24 -15.79 -7.39
C LYS A 347 6.97 -17.06 -6.57
N LYS A 348 7.43 -18.23 -7.02
CA LYS A 348 7.26 -19.49 -6.28
C LYS A 348 8.04 -19.50 -4.96
N ILE A 349 9.23 -18.89 -4.93
CA ILE A 349 10.07 -18.76 -3.73
C ILE A 349 9.39 -17.77 -2.77
N VAL A 350 8.96 -16.61 -3.26
CA VAL A 350 8.20 -15.61 -2.51
C VAL A 350 6.91 -16.19 -1.91
N ASP A 351 6.14 -16.95 -2.69
CA ASP A 351 4.91 -17.60 -2.22
C ASP A 351 5.19 -18.75 -1.25
N SER A 352 6.33 -19.44 -1.35
CA SER A 352 6.81 -20.40 -0.34
C SER A 352 7.17 -19.68 0.97
N ILE A 353 8.00 -18.63 0.92
CA ILE A 353 8.41 -17.85 2.10
C ILE A 353 7.16 -17.32 2.83
N LYS A 354 6.14 -16.81 2.12
CA LYS A 354 4.87 -16.38 2.74
C LYS A 354 4.25 -17.45 3.65
N THR A 355 4.38 -18.74 3.34
CA THR A 355 3.84 -19.85 4.15
C THR A 355 4.70 -20.28 5.33
N GLU A 356 5.93 -19.77 5.47
CA GLU A 356 6.78 -20.02 6.64
C GLU A 356 6.13 -19.50 7.94
N PRO A 357 6.36 -20.16 9.09
CA PRO A 357 5.74 -19.78 10.36
C PRO A 357 6.21 -18.40 10.86
N GLU A 358 5.40 -17.81 11.72
CA GLU A 358 5.60 -16.46 12.29
C GLU A 358 5.02 -16.39 13.72
N LYS A 359 5.35 -17.37 14.57
CA LYS A 359 4.91 -17.46 15.98
C LYS A 359 5.99 -17.02 16.95
N THR A 360 7.27 -17.28 16.64
CA THR A 360 8.40 -16.80 17.43
C THR A 360 9.18 -15.71 16.69
N VAL A 361 10.04 -15.01 17.43
CA VAL A 361 10.88 -13.93 16.88
C VAL A 361 11.96 -14.51 15.96
N GLU A 362 12.43 -15.72 16.26
CA GLU A 362 13.45 -16.47 15.52
C GLU A 362 12.89 -16.95 14.17
N GLU A 363 11.65 -17.45 14.16
CA GLU A 363 10.93 -17.80 12.91
C GLU A 363 10.79 -16.55 12.02
N ILE A 364 10.41 -15.41 12.60
CA ILE A 364 10.26 -14.15 11.86
C ILE A 364 11.61 -13.61 11.36
N ARG A 365 12.68 -13.66 12.18
CA ARG A 365 14.04 -13.25 11.79
C ARG A 365 14.56 -14.09 10.62
N LYS A 366 14.38 -15.42 10.67
CA LYS A 366 14.71 -16.32 9.55
C LYS A 366 13.91 -15.98 8.28
N LYS A 367 12.61 -15.68 8.43
CA LYS A 367 11.73 -15.30 7.32
C LYS A 367 12.15 -13.97 6.67
N ILE A 368 12.66 -13.01 7.46
CA ILE A 368 13.29 -11.78 6.96
C ILE A 368 14.58 -12.11 6.20
N GLU A 369 15.47 -12.94 6.76
CA GLU A 369 16.72 -13.38 6.12
C GLU A 369 16.47 -14.06 4.76
N SER A 370 15.43 -14.89 4.65
CA SER A 370 14.96 -15.47 3.37
C SER A 370 14.60 -14.39 2.34
N TYR A 371 13.85 -13.35 2.74
CA TYR A 371 13.49 -12.24 1.85
C TYR A 371 14.68 -11.35 1.48
N GLU A 372 15.56 -11.03 2.42
CA GLU A 372 16.75 -10.21 2.18
C GLU A 372 17.77 -10.90 1.30
N THR A 373 17.94 -12.21 1.44
CA THR A 373 18.78 -13.02 0.56
C THR A 373 18.23 -13.03 -0.87
N LEU A 374 16.92 -13.23 -1.02
CA LEU A 374 16.27 -13.21 -2.34
C LEU A 374 16.32 -11.82 -3.01
N ALA A 375 16.19 -10.74 -2.23
CA ALA A 375 16.30 -9.36 -2.74
C ALA A 375 17.74 -8.92 -3.04
N ARG A 376 18.74 -9.58 -2.43
CA ARG A 376 20.17 -9.38 -2.73
C ARG A 376 20.53 -9.99 -4.10
N ASP A 377 19.96 -11.15 -4.39
CA ASP A 377 20.09 -11.82 -5.70
C ASP A 377 19.26 -11.14 -6.78
N ASN A 378 17.99 -10.81 -6.50
CA ASN A 378 17.06 -10.11 -7.38
C ASN A 378 16.84 -8.65 -6.91
N PRO A 379 17.64 -7.68 -7.39
CA PRO A 379 17.50 -6.28 -7.01
C PRO A 379 16.19 -5.63 -7.49
N TYR A 380 15.42 -6.30 -8.35
CA TYR A 380 14.11 -5.83 -8.80
C TYR A 380 12.97 -6.25 -7.85
N LEU A 381 13.22 -7.15 -6.90
CA LEU A 381 12.22 -7.64 -5.94
C LEU A 381 12.12 -6.71 -4.72
N ASN A 382 11.09 -5.87 -4.68
CA ASN A 382 10.82 -5.01 -3.52
C ASN A 382 10.22 -5.80 -2.34
N VAL A 383 11.08 -6.25 -1.42
CA VAL A 383 10.68 -6.92 -0.17
C VAL A 383 10.42 -5.96 1.00
N ALA A 384 10.71 -4.66 0.87
CA ALA A 384 10.77 -3.73 2.01
C ALA A 384 9.44 -3.59 2.77
N THR A 385 8.30 -3.74 2.09
CA THR A 385 6.96 -3.75 2.73
C THR A 385 6.72 -5.02 3.55
N TYR A 386 7.22 -6.17 3.09
CA TYR A 386 7.11 -7.44 3.82
C TYR A 386 8.04 -7.45 5.05
N VAL A 387 9.29 -7.04 4.88
CA VAL A 387 10.26 -6.93 5.98
C VAL A 387 9.74 -6.01 7.08
N LYS A 388 9.26 -4.80 6.76
CA LYS A 388 8.70 -3.87 7.76
C LYS A 388 7.47 -4.39 8.50
N ALA A 389 6.64 -5.21 7.84
CA ALA A 389 5.51 -5.87 8.51
C ALA A 389 5.98 -6.96 9.49
N LEU A 390 7.00 -7.72 9.10
CA LEU A 390 7.63 -8.76 9.92
C LEU A 390 8.40 -8.17 11.12
N GLU A 391 9.21 -7.11 10.91
CA GLU A 391 9.90 -6.36 11.98
C GLU A 391 8.90 -5.85 13.04
N LYS A 392 7.80 -5.24 12.60
CA LYS A 392 6.74 -4.79 13.52
C LYS A 392 6.15 -5.94 14.33
N LYS A 393 5.90 -7.08 13.69
CA LYS A 393 5.33 -8.27 14.33
C LYS A 393 6.30 -8.91 15.34
N ALA A 394 7.60 -8.95 15.02
CA ALA A 394 8.64 -9.36 15.96
C ALA A 394 8.63 -8.51 17.23
N ILE A 395 8.59 -7.18 17.08
CA ILE A 395 8.53 -6.22 18.20
C ILE A 395 7.24 -6.39 19.03
N GLU A 396 6.11 -6.74 18.40
CA GLU A 396 4.85 -7.02 19.10
C GLU A 396 4.92 -8.30 19.94
N ILE A 397 5.56 -9.36 19.42
CA ILE A 397 5.78 -10.64 20.13
C ILE A 397 6.81 -10.47 21.27
N GLU A 398 7.92 -9.75 21.06
CA GLU A 398 8.90 -9.47 22.12
C GLU A 398 8.25 -8.76 23.31
N LYS A 399 7.37 -7.78 23.05
CA LYS A 399 6.62 -7.06 24.09
C LYS A 399 5.57 -7.94 24.78
N GLU A 400 4.99 -8.92 24.10
CA GLU A 400 4.07 -9.90 24.72
C GLU A 400 4.83 -10.89 25.61
N ALA A 401 6.01 -11.36 25.19
CA ALA A 401 6.89 -12.19 26.00
C ALA A 401 7.38 -11.43 27.26
N GLU A 402 7.80 -10.16 27.12
CA GLU A 402 8.19 -9.33 28.27
C GLU A 402 7.04 -9.19 29.27
N ARG A 403 5.84 -8.80 28.81
CA ARG A 403 4.65 -8.68 29.68
C ARG A 403 4.34 -9.99 30.40
N THR A 404 4.42 -11.12 29.70
CA THR A 404 4.11 -12.44 30.28
C THR A 404 5.10 -12.81 31.38
N SER A 405 6.41 -12.63 31.14
CA SER A 405 7.47 -12.83 32.15
C SER A 405 7.28 -11.90 33.36
N LYS A 406 6.97 -10.62 33.10
CA LYS A 406 6.72 -9.59 34.12
C LYS A 406 5.48 -9.89 34.98
N ALA A 407 4.41 -10.42 34.38
CA ALA A 407 3.23 -10.90 35.09
C ALA A 407 3.53 -12.09 36.00
N GLN A 408 4.29 -13.09 35.52
CA GLN A 408 4.69 -14.26 36.32
C GLN A 408 5.60 -13.89 37.50
N ALA A 409 6.52 -12.93 37.31
CA ALA A 409 7.35 -12.40 38.38
C ALA A 409 6.52 -11.67 39.46
N LEU A 410 5.59 -10.80 39.04
CA LEU A 410 4.67 -10.11 39.95
C LEU A 410 3.73 -11.08 40.67
N GLU A 411 3.18 -12.08 39.97
CA GLU A 411 2.33 -13.11 40.57
C GLU A 411 3.03 -13.82 41.73
N LYS A 412 4.29 -14.22 41.54
CA LYS A 412 5.11 -14.85 42.58
C LYS A 412 5.38 -13.91 43.75
N GLN A 413 5.65 -12.63 43.49
CA GLN A 413 5.90 -11.62 44.53
C GLN A 413 4.65 -11.34 45.37
N ILE A 414 3.51 -11.11 44.72
CA ILE A 414 2.21 -10.85 45.35
C ILE A 414 1.80 -12.06 46.19
N LYS A 415 1.83 -13.28 45.64
CA LYS A 415 1.48 -14.51 46.39
C LYS A 415 2.40 -14.76 47.59
N GLY A 416 3.66 -14.30 47.54
CA GLY A 416 4.58 -14.29 48.68
C GLY A 416 4.12 -13.35 49.79
N LYS A 417 4.00 -12.05 49.50
CA LYS A 417 3.57 -11.05 50.48
C LYS A 417 2.18 -11.31 51.05
N GLN A 418 1.21 -11.67 50.20
CA GLN A 418 -0.16 -11.93 50.63
C GLN A 418 -0.28 -13.20 51.49
N LYS A 419 0.69 -14.12 51.42
CA LYS A 419 0.82 -15.20 52.40
C LYS A 419 1.34 -14.66 53.74
N GLU A 420 2.43 -13.90 53.74
CA GLU A 420 3.05 -13.32 54.95
C GLU A 420 2.07 -12.43 55.74
N LEU A 421 1.37 -11.51 55.05
CA LEU A 421 0.38 -10.62 55.65
C LEU A 421 -0.88 -11.38 56.14
N ALA A 422 -1.30 -12.46 55.45
CA ALA A 422 -2.36 -13.33 55.95
C ALA A 422 -1.93 -14.16 57.17
N GLU A 423 -0.65 -14.58 57.23
CA GLU A 423 -0.09 -15.27 58.40
C GLU A 423 -0.05 -14.35 59.65
N MET A 424 0.12 -13.04 59.48
CA MET A 424 -0.03 -12.07 60.57
C MET A 424 -1.48 -12.03 61.11
N ILE A 425 -2.49 -12.06 60.26
CA ILE A 425 -3.91 -12.14 60.67
C ILE A 425 -4.17 -13.47 61.39
N ILE A 426 -3.72 -14.59 60.82
CA ILE A 426 -3.82 -15.95 61.39
C ILE A 426 -3.12 -16.06 62.76
N ALA A 427 -2.07 -15.28 63.01
CA ALA A 427 -1.36 -15.21 64.28
C ALA A 427 -1.91 -14.17 65.27
N GLY A 428 -3.10 -13.58 65.00
CA GLY A 428 -3.72 -12.58 65.86
C GLY A 428 -3.06 -11.20 65.85
N LYS A 429 -2.09 -10.96 64.97
CA LYS A 429 -1.31 -9.72 64.87
C LYS A 429 -1.95 -8.66 63.97
N GLU A 430 -3.28 -8.67 63.86
CA GLU A 430 -4.04 -7.81 62.94
C GLU A 430 -3.76 -6.32 63.15
N ASN A 431 -3.52 -5.88 64.39
CA ASN A 431 -3.15 -4.49 64.69
C ASN A 431 -1.89 -4.03 63.95
N LEU A 432 -0.87 -4.89 63.76
CA LEU A 432 0.34 -4.50 63.02
C LEU A 432 0.05 -4.25 61.53
N LEU A 433 -0.92 -4.96 60.93
CA LEU A 433 -1.39 -4.64 59.57
C LEU A 433 -2.10 -3.28 59.53
N TRP A 434 -2.87 -2.96 60.57
CA TRP A 434 -3.51 -1.65 60.69
C TRP A 434 -2.47 -0.53 60.87
N ASP A 435 -1.45 -0.72 61.70
CA ASP A 435 -0.36 0.24 61.90
C ASP A 435 0.42 0.49 60.59
N MET A 436 0.67 -0.57 59.81
CA MET A 436 1.24 -0.47 58.45
C MET A 436 0.33 0.30 57.49
N ALA A 437 -0.98 0.03 57.50
CA ALA A 437 -1.95 0.73 56.66
C ALA A 437 -2.19 2.20 57.08
N GLU A 438 -1.97 2.54 58.35
CA GLU A 438 -1.92 3.93 58.83
C GLU A 438 -0.63 4.65 58.40
N CYS A 439 0.40 3.92 57.98
CA CYS A 439 1.63 4.43 57.34
C CYS A 439 1.57 4.40 55.80
N ASP A 440 0.38 4.31 55.20
CA ASP A 440 0.14 4.19 53.74
C ASP A 440 0.83 2.97 53.07
N ASP A 441 1.09 1.87 53.80
CA ASP A 441 1.53 0.62 53.16
C ASP A 441 0.40 0.01 52.32
N LEU A 442 0.53 0.17 51.00
CA LEU A 442 -0.45 -0.27 50.02
C LEU A 442 -0.74 -1.78 50.09
N GLU A 443 0.22 -2.63 50.45
CA GLU A 443 -0.01 -4.07 50.50
C GLU A 443 -0.82 -4.45 51.73
N ALA A 444 -0.51 -3.87 52.91
CA ALA A 444 -1.33 -4.00 54.10
C ALA A 444 -2.76 -3.47 53.86
N MET A 445 -2.90 -2.32 53.18
CA MET A 445 -4.21 -1.77 52.80
C MET A 445 -4.97 -2.70 51.84
N ILE A 446 -4.33 -3.25 50.80
CA ILE A 446 -4.95 -4.24 49.89
C ILE A 446 -5.37 -5.49 50.69
N THR A 447 -4.50 -6.02 51.54
CA THR A 447 -4.78 -7.22 52.36
C THR A 447 -5.98 -7.00 53.28
N LEU A 448 -6.03 -5.87 54.02
CA LEU A 448 -7.17 -5.52 54.87
C LEU A 448 -8.46 -5.35 54.04
N LYS A 449 -8.40 -4.65 52.90
CA LYS A 449 -9.56 -4.50 52.00
C LYS A 449 -10.11 -5.84 51.54
N LEU A 450 -9.24 -6.76 51.11
CA LEU A 450 -9.62 -8.10 50.66
C LEU A 450 -10.12 -8.99 51.79
N TYR A 451 -9.50 -8.94 52.97
CA TYR A 451 -9.92 -9.68 54.17
C TYR A 451 -11.32 -9.27 54.64
N TYR A 452 -11.57 -7.96 54.80
CA TYR A 452 -12.90 -7.48 55.18
C TYR A 452 -13.94 -7.68 54.07
N TYR A 453 -13.55 -7.57 52.79
CA TYR A 453 -14.43 -7.93 51.67
C TYR A 453 -14.83 -9.41 51.71
N LYS A 454 -13.89 -10.32 51.98
CA LYS A 454 -14.14 -11.75 52.17
C LYS A 454 -15.06 -12.02 53.36
N LEU A 455 -14.83 -11.40 54.52
CA LEU A 455 -15.71 -11.51 55.70
C LEU A 455 -17.12 -10.98 55.44
N SER A 456 -17.28 -9.95 54.60
CA SER A 456 -18.59 -9.38 54.26
C SER A 456 -19.44 -10.26 53.33
N ASN A 457 -18.86 -11.31 52.74
CA ASN A 457 -19.57 -12.24 51.87
C ASN A 457 -20.44 -13.21 52.71
N PRO A 458 -21.75 -13.35 52.44
CA PRO A 458 -22.67 -14.17 53.24
C PRO A 458 -22.37 -15.69 53.24
N ALA A 459 -21.40 -16.16 52.45
CA ALA A 459 -20.91 -17.54 52.49
C ALA A 459 -19.83 -17.80 53.57
N CYS A 460 -19.34 -16.77 54.28
CA CYS A 460 -18.27 -16.91 55.27
C CYS A 460 -18.78 -17.10 56.72
N GLY A 461 -18.88 -18.37 57.14
CA GLY A 461 -18.87 -18.76 58.55
C GLY A 461 -20.09 -18.36 59.38
N GLU A 462 -19.94 -18.40 60.70
CA GLU A 462 -21.02 -18.01 61.62
C GLU A 462 -21.25 -16.50 61.67
N GLN A 463 -22.53 -16.15 61.73
CA GLN A 463 -23.07 -14.79 61.74
C GLN A 463 -22.53 -13.89 62.86
N TYR A 464 -22.04 -14.45 63.98
CA TYR A 464 -21.59 -13.68 65.14
C TYR A 464 -20.17 -13.11 64.97
N ALA A 465 -19.19 -13.92 64.60
CA ALA A 465 -17.79 -13.48 64.49
C ALA A 465 -17.58 -12.42 63.38
N VAL A 466 -18.33 -12.53 62.27
CA VAL A 466 -18.35 -11.50 61.22
C VAL A 466 -18.90 -10.17 61.75
N ARG A 467 -19.93 -10.20 62.61
CA ARG A 467 -20.48 -8.99 63.24
C ARG A 467 -19.45 -8.32 64.14
N GLU A 468 -18.73 -9.08 64.96
CA GLU A 468 -17.71 -8.57 65.87
C GLU A 468 -16.57 -7.86 65.12
N LYS A 469 -16.00 -8.49 64.10
CA LYS A 469 -14.95 -7.87 63.26
C LYS A 469 -15.45 -6.62 62.54
N MET A 470 -16.69 -6.60 62.06
CA MET A 470 -17.32 -5.42 61.45
C MET A 470 -17.57 -4.30 62.48
N THR A 471 -17.96 -4.64 63.72
CA THR A 471 -18.10 -3.68 64.83
C THR A 471 -16.75 -3.06 65.20
N SER A 472 -15.68 -3.85 65.27
CA SER A 472 -14.32 -3.35 65.51
C SER A 472 -13.84 -2.39 64.41
N LEU A 473 -14.11 -2.71 63.13
CA LEU A 473 -13.83 -1.81 62.00
C LEU A 473 -14.56 -0.46 62.15
N ILE A 474 -15.85 -0.49 62.49
CA ILE A 474 -16.66 0.73 62.66
C ILE A 474 -16.21 1.53 63.89
N GLN A 475 -15.79 0.88 64.97
CA GLN A 475 -15.18 1.54 66.12
C GLN A 475 -13.86 2.23 65.74
N ARG A 476 -13.00 1.57 64.96
CA ARG A 476 -11.72 2.15 64.45
C ARG A 476 -11.97 3.34 63.52
N ALA A 477 -12.98 3.27 62.66
CA ALA A 477 -13.42 4.42 61.83
C ALA A 477 -13.95 5.57 62.70
N ASN A 478 -14.79 5.29 63.71
CA ASN A 478 -15.32 6.29 64.62
C ASN A 478 -14.25 6.93 65.53
N SER A 479 -13.11 6.27 65.77
CA SER A 479 -11.93 6.88 66.41
C SER A 479 -11.08 7.74 65.46
N GLY A 480 -11.48 7.91 64.20
CA GLY A 480 -10.86 8.83 63.24
C GLY A 480 -9.80 8.23 62.34
N ASN A 481 -9.62 6.90 62.31
CA ASN A 481 -8.72 6.25 61.35
C ASN A 481 -9.29 6.40 59.93
N LYS A 482 -8.54 7.13 59.10
CA LYS A 482 -8.93 7.50 57.73
C LYS A 482 -9.01 6.31 56.78
N PHE A 483 -8.17 5.29 56.94
CA PHE A 483 -8.26 4.08 56.12
C PHE A 483 -9.48 3.21 56.50
N ALA A 484 -9.84 3.16 57.79
CA ALA A 484 -11.05 2.49 58.28
C ALA A 484 -12.32 3.21 57.82
N GLU A 485 -12.35 4.54 57.83
CA GLU A 485 -13.44 5.35 57.24
C GLU A 485 -13.66 5.02 55.75
N TYR A 486 -12.58 5.01 54.95
CA TYR A 486 -12.65 4.57 53.55
C TYR A 486 -13.15 3.12 53.42
N LEU A 487 -12.62 2.20 54.22
CA LEU A 487 -12.95 0.78 54.12
C LEU A 487 -14.43 0.52 54.47
N VAL A 488 -14.99 1.22 55.46
CA VAL A 488 -16.44 1.20 55.74
C VAL A 488 -17.22 1.70 54.52
N ALA A 489 -16.85 2.83 53.93
CA ALA A 489 -17.54 3.36 52.74
C ALA A 489 -17.46 2.40 51.53
N PHE A 490 -16.31 1.77 51.30
CA PHE A 490 -16.13 0.74 50.26
C PHE A 490 -17.06 -0.46 50.47
N LEU A 491 -17.10 -1.03 51.68
CA LEU A 491 -17.91 -2.19 52.01
C LEU A 491 -19.41 -1.87 51.92
N MET A 492 -19.83 -0.73 52.47
CA MET A 492 -21.23 -0.30 52.42
C MET A 492 -21.68 -0.04 50.98
N HIS A 493 -20.88 0.63 50.13
CA HIS A 493 -21.23 0.81 48.72
C HIS A 493 -21.33 -0.54 47.96
N THR A 494 -20.36 -1.43 48.18
CA THR A 494 -20.16 -2.64 47.35
C THR A 494 -21.02 -3.82 47.78
N VAL A 495 -21.39 -3.93 49.06
CA VAL A 495 -21.95 -5.16 49.66
C VAL A 495 -23.36 -4.96 50.24
N LEU A 496 -23.93 -3.75 50.17
CA LEU A 496 -25.28 -3.40 50.69
C LEU A 496 -26.39 -4.38 50.30
N ASP A 497 -26.31 -4.98 49.10
CA ASP A 497 -27.36 -5.85 48.54
C ASP A 497 -27.20 -7.32 48.97
N TYR A 498 -26.06 -7.70 49.55
CA TYR A 498 -25.68 -9.10 49.83
C TYR A 498 -25.73 -9.47 51.32
N THR A 499 -25.71 -8.50 52.23
CA THR A 499 -25.80 -8.77 53.67
C THR A 499 -27.23 -9.09 54.09
N PRO A 500 -27.51 -10.26 54.73
CA PRO A 500 -28.80 -10.53 55.38
C PRO A 500 -29.10 -9.52 56.52
N TRP A 501 -28.06 -8.84 57.00
CA TRP A 501 -28.08 -7.78 58.00
C TRP A 501 -28.74 -6.51 57.50
N ARG A 502 -30.07 -6.49 57.49
CA ARG A 502 -30.82 -5.24 57.51
C ARG A 502 -30.53 -4.51 58.82
N TRP A 503 -29.64 -3.52 58.78
CA TRP A 503 -29.19 -2.73 59.94
C TRP A 503 -30.37 -2.09 60.69
N GLN A 504 -30.88 -2.74 61.73
CA GLN A 504 -32.07 -2.27 62.48
C GLN A 504 -31.82 -1.00 63.31
N SER A 505 -30.59 -0.50 63.37
CA SER A 505 -30.20 0.78 63.98
C SER A 505 -29.90 1.91 62.98
N VAL A 506 -29.87 1.64 61.67
CA VAL A 506 -29.66 2.67 60.63
C VAL A 506 -30.99 2.91 59.92
N GLY A 507 -31.62 4.04 60.22
CA GLY A 507 -32.95 4.38 59.71
C GLY A 507 -32.96 4.70 58.21
N HIS A 508 -34.02 4.25 57.54
CA HIS A 508 -34.33 4.50 56.11
C HIS A 508 -33.35 3.89 55.08
N LYS A 509 -33.72 4.05 53.80
CA LYS A 509 -32.92 3.65 52.65
C LYS A 509 -31.71 4.59 52.52
N GLU A 510 -30.58 4.24 53.14
CA GLU A 510 -29.34 4.93 52.81
C GLU A 510 -28.95 4.63 51.36
N ASP A 511 -28.86 5.69 50.56
CA ASP A 511 -28.52 5.62 49.15
C ASP A 511 -27.01 5.38 48.99
N LYS A 512 -26.61 4.47 48.09
CA LYS A 512 -25.20 4.22 47.73
C LYS A 512 -24.48 5.50 47.32
N SER A 513 -25.18 6.52 46.81
CA SER A 513 -24.57 7.84 46.53
C SER A 513 -23.91 8.49 47.76
N LYS A 514 -24.35 8.19 48.99
CA LYS A 514 -23.67 8.60 50.24
C LYS A 514 -22.26 8.03 50.30
N TYR A 515 -22.16 6.70 50.29
CA TYR A 515 -20.90 5.98 50.40
C TYR A 515 -19.98 6.22 49.19
N PHE A 516 -20.54 6.48 48.00
CA PHE A 516 -19.79 6.97 46.84
C PHE A 516 -19.12 8.32 47.14
N ARG A 517 -19.85 9.30 47.69
CA ARG A 517 -19.27 10.62 48.05
C ARG A 517 -18.21 10.50 49.14
N GLU A 518 -18.45 9.68 50.16
CA GLU A 518 -17.51 9.43 51.25
C GLU A 518 -16.20 8.81 50.74
N ALA A 519 -16.28 7.74 49.94
CA ALA A 519 -15.11 7.15 49.28
C ALA A 519 -14.41 8.10 48.32
N LYS A 520 -15.14 8.99 47.63
CA LYS A 520 -14.56 9.98 46.70
C LYS A 520 -13.61 10.94 47.39
N ILE A 521 -13.86 11.32 48.66
CA ILE A 521 -12.95 12.20 49.43
C ILE A 521 -11.54 11.59 49.50
N PHE A 522 -11.45 10.27 49.69
CA PHE A 522 -10.17 9.56 49.72
C PHE A 522 -9.54 9.45 48.32
N ALA A 523 -10.33 9.26 47.28
CA ALA A 523 -9.84 9.26 45.89
C ALA A 523 -9.27 10.64 45.49
N ASP A 524 -9.96 11.72 45.86
CA ASP A 524 -9.54 13.11 45.64
C ASP A 524 -8.28 13.45 46.46
N ALA A 525 -8.08 12.79 47.61
CA ALA A 525 -6.86 12.86 48.42
C ALA A 525 -5.70 11.96 47.92
N GLY A 526 -5.88 11.24 46.80
CA GLY A 526 -4.85 10.41 46.19
C GLY A 526 -4.80 8.96 46.65
N ASN A 527 -5.73 8.49 47.49
CA ASN A 527 -5.78 7.09 47.92
C ASN A 527 -6.08 6.17 46.73
N ILE A 528 -5.12 5.32 46.38
CA ILE A 528 -5.15 4.55 45.14
C ILE A 528 -6.24 3.47 45.09
N LEU A 529 -6.64 2.93 46.26
CA LEU A 529 -7.73 1.96 46.36
C LEU A 529 -9.08 2.64 46.13
N ALA A 530 -9.27 3.83 46.70
CA ALA A 530 -10.43 4.66 46.46
C ALA A 530 -10.51 5.17 45.01
N ILE A 531 -9.38 5.55 44.40
CA ILE A 531 -9.30 5.88 42.96
C ILE A 531 -9.79 4.70 42.11
N GLY A 532 -9.28 3.50 42.38
CA GLY A 532 -9.70 2.29 41.67
C GLY A 532 -11.20 2.00 41.82
N ASP A 533 -11.75 2.09 43.04
CA ASP A 533 -13.18 1.85 43.28
C ASP A 533 -14.10 2.88 42.64
N ILE A 534 -13.81 4.18 42.82
CA ILE A 534 -14.59 5.26 42.22
C ILE A 534 -14.59 5.14 40.70
N GLY A 535 -13.44 4.83 40.09
CA GLY A 535 -13.35 4.56 38.65
C GLY A 535 -14.26 3.40 38.21
N ARG A 536 -14.20 2.26 38.91
CA ARG A 536 -15.06 1.10 38.64
C ARG A 536 -16.55 1.42 38.79
N TRP A 537 -16.94 2.17 39.82
CA TRP A 537 -18.34 2.53 40.05
C TRP A 537 -18.85 3.55 39.04
N MET A 538 -18.03 4.52 38.62
CA MET A 538 -18.37 5.44 37.54
C MET A 538 -18.58 4.70 36.21
N CYS A 539 -17.66 3.80 35.83
CA CYS A 539 -17.83 3.01 34.61
C CYS A 539 -19.03 2.05 34.69
N ALA A 540 -19.36 1.51 35.86
CA ALA A 540 -20.55 0.67 36.04
C ALA A 540 -21.89 1.42 35.85
N ILE A 541 -21.89 2.75 35.87
CA ILE A 541 -23.09 3.59 35.65
C ILE A 541 -23.21 4.01 34.17
N ASN A 542 -22.11 4.41 33.52
CA ASN A 542 -22.17 4.99 32.17
C ASN A 542 -20.92 4.79 31.29
N ASP A 543 -20.00 3.88 31.64
CA ASP A 543 -18.68 3.74 30.99
C ASP A 543 -17.96 5.11 30.86
N SER A 544 -17.79 5.81 32.00
CA SER A 544 -17.06 7.08 32.06
C SER A 544 -15.59 6.95 31.61
N GLU A 545 -15.16 7.83 30.69
CA GLU A 545 -13.76 7.98 30.27
C GLU A 545 -12.83 8.34 31.45
N GLN A 546 -13.24 9.29 32.31
CA GLN A 546 -12.56 9.61 33.56
C GLN A 546 -12.45 8.39 34.49
N GLY A 547 -13.52 7.59 34.57
CA GLY A 547 -13.51 6.33 35.34
C GLY A 547 -12.48 5.33 34.81
N ILE A 548 -12.28 5.26 33.49
CA ILE A 548 -11.24 4.44 32.86
C ILE A 548 -9.83 4.96 33.18
N GLU A 549 -9.60 6.27 33.22
CA GLU A 549 -8.30 6.82 33.64
C GLU A 549 -7.97 6.49 35.10
N MET A 550 -8.96 6.59 35.98
CA MET A 550 -8.83 6.18 37.39
C MET A 550 -8.55 4.68 37.53
N ILE A 551 -9.24 3.84 36.75
CA ILE A 551 -8.98 2.38 36.69
C ILE A 551 -7.55 2.08 36.19
N LYS A 552 -7.07 2.77 35.14
CA LYS A 552 -5.69 2.61 34.64
C LYS A 552 -4.68 2.95 35.73
N MET A 553 -4.81 4.11 36.36
CA MET A 553 -3.91 4.58 37.41
C MET A 553 -3.84 3.59 38.59
N ALA A 554 -4.98 3.05 39.03
CA ALA A 554 -5.03 2.08 40.12
C ALA A 554 -4.48 0.70 39.72
N ALA A 555 -4.77 0.23 38.50
CA ALA A 555 -4.24 -1.04 37.98
C ALA A 555 -2.72 -1.02 37.76
N GLU A 556 -2.15 0.12 37.33
CA GLU A 556 -0.69 0.32 37.23
C GLU A 556 0.01 0.31 38.60
N LYS A 557 -0.74 0.60 39.66
CA LYS A 557 -0.32 0.47 41.07
C LYS A 557 -0.73 -0.87 41.71
N LEU A 558 -1.08 -1.87 40.89
CA LEU A 558 -1.44 -3.23 41.29
C LEU A 558 -2.71 -3.36 42.14
N GLU A 559 -3.61 -2.37 42.16
CA GLU A 559 -4.91 -2.49 42.84
C GLU A 559 -5.73 -3.61 42.18
N PRO A 560 -6.14 -4.66 42.92
CA PRO A 560 -6.55 -5.92 42.31
C PRO A 560 -7.92 -5.85 41.62
N PHE A 561 -8.85 -5.03 42.11
CA PHE A 561 -10.17 -4.90 41.49
C PHE A 561 -10.11 -4.03 40.21
N ALA A 562 -9.28 -2.98 40.22
CA ALA A 562 -9.01 -2.14 39.06
C ALA A 562 -8.26 -2.92 37.99
N ALA A 563 -7.24 -3.70 38.37
CA ALA A 563 -6.54 -4.62 37.49
C ALA A 563 -7.51 -5.61 36.83
N LEU A 564 -8.37 -6.29 37.59
CA LEU A 564 -9.36 -7.22 37.02
C LEU A 564 -10.32 -6.53 36.02
N LYS A 565 -10.83 -5.34 36.37
CA LYS A 565 -11.76 -4.60 35.49
C LYS A 565 -11.04 -4.10 34.22
N LEU A 566 -9.80 -3.63 34.32
CA LEU A 566 -8.98 -3.23 33.17
C LEU A 566 -8.62 -4.43 32.28
N GLY A 567 -8.27 -5.57 32.90
CA GLY A 567 -8.03 -6.82 32.21
C GLY A 567 -9.24 -7.26 31.38
N ASN A 568 -10.45 -7.18 31.95
CA ASN A 568 -11.69 -7.48 31.23
C ASN A 568 -11.98 -6.47 30.11
N TYR A 569 -11.71 -5.17 30.28
CA TYR A 569 -11.81 -4.20 29.18
C TYR A 569 -10.83 -4.49 28.03
N TYR A 570 -9.62 -4.98 28.31
CA TYR A 570 -8.71 -5.47 27.26
C TYR A 570 -9.12 -6.84 26.68
N ARG A 571 -9.87 -7.66 27.42
CA ARG A 571 -10.43 -8.95 26.97
C ARG A 571 -11.54 -8.77 25.95
N GLU A 572 -12.44 -7.82 26.22
CA GLU A 572 -13.65 -7.53 25.44
C GLU A 572 -13.39 -6.50 24.34
N GLY A 573 -12.61 -5.46 24.65
CA GLY A 573 -12.47 -4.25 23.83
C GLY A 573 -13.69 -3.33 23.91
N SER A 574 -13.49 -2.02 23.88
CA SER A 574 -14.58 -1.03 23.85
C SER A 574 -14.27 0.13 22.92
N LYS A 575 -15.11 0.27 21.87
CA LYS A 575 -15.06 1.40 20.94
C LYS A 575 -15.52 2.71 21.58
N ALA A 576 -16.40 2.66 22.59
CA ALA A 576 -16.86 3.84 23.31
C ALA A 576 -15.78 4.43 24.23
N LEU A 577 -14.90 3.58 24.76
CA LEU A 577 -13.83 3.95 25.69
C LEU A 577 -12.44 4.05 25.05
N ASN A 578 -12.35 3.88 23.73
CA ASN A 578 -11.10 3.78 22.97
C ASN A 578 -10.10 2.73 23.54
N ILE A 579 -10.62 1.60 24.04
CA ILE A 579 -9.81 0.48 24.53
C ILE A 579 -9.79 -0.61 23.45
N PRO A 580 -8.66 -0.85 22.75
CA PRO A 580 -8.55 -1.94 21.81
C PRO A 580 -8.51 -3.30 22.55
N GLN A 581 -9.06 -4.34 21.93
CA GLN A 581 -8.89 -5.70 22.43
C GLN A 581 -7.41 -6.09 22.39
N ASN A 582 -6.89 -6.61 23.50
CA ASN A 582 -5.48 -6.94 23.69
C ASN A 582 -5.34 -8.11 24.67
N PRO A 583 -5.26 -9.37 24.18
CA PRO A 583 -5.16 -10.55 25.03
C PRO A 583 -3.95 -10.53 25.99
N SER A 584 -2.81 -10.00 25.55
CA SER A 584 -1.60 -9.84 26.37
C SER A 584 -1.84 -8.95 27.60
N MET A 585 -2.46 -7.78 27.40
CA MET A 585 -2.80 -6.85 28.49
C MET A 585 -3.94 -7.38 29.36
N SER A 586 -4.91 -8.08 28.76
CA SER A 586 -5.96 -8.81 29.49
C SER A 586 -5.33 -9.84 30.43
N HIS A 587 -4.38 -10.64 29.96
CA HIS A 587 -3.70 -11.65 30.76
C HIS A 587 -2.87 -11.00 31.87
N TYR A 588 -2.03 -10.01 31.55
CA TYR A 588 -1.18 -9.29 32.50
C TYR A 588 -1.96 -8.80 33.73
N PHE A 589 -3.03 -8.03 33.53
CA PHE A 589 -3.82 -7.49 34.65
C PHE A 589 -4.72 -8.53 35.33
N SER A 590 -5.23 -9.54 34.59
CA SER A 590 -6.00 -10.64 35.20
C SER A 590 -5.12 -11.46 36.15
N THR A 591 -3.89 -11.79 35.73
CA THR A 591 -2.90 -12.53 36.54
C THR A 591 -2.55 -11.78 37.82
N ILE A 592 -2.40 -10.44 37.78
CA ILE A 592 -2.21 -9.61 38.99
C ILE A 592 -3.40 -9.75 39.94
N ALA A 593 -4.64 -9.60 39.46
CA ALA A 593 -5.83 -9.73 40.30
C ALA A 593 -6.00 -11.13 40.91
N PHE A 594 -5.68 -12.18 40.14
CA PHE A 594 -5.74 -13.57 40.60
C PHE A 594 -4.59 -13.91 41.56
N ALA A 595 -3.47 -13.18 41.52
CA ALA A 595 -2.39 -13.31 42.51
C ALA A 595 -2.81 -12.86 43.91
N TYR A 596 -3.64 -11.81 43.99
CA TYR A 596 -4.35 -11.37 45.20
C TYR A 596 -5.56 -12.25 45.56
N GLY A 597 -5.83 -13.32 44.82
CA GLY A 597 -6.88 -14.30 45.13
C GLY A 597 -8.30 -13.91 44.74
N LEU A 598 -8.52 -12.85 43.95
CA LEU A 598 -9.84 -12.55 43.38
C LEU A 598 -10.26 -13.60 42.35
N SER A 599 -11.56 -13.89 42.28
CA SER A 599 -12.18 -14.64 41.19
C SER A 599 -12.48 -13.77 39.96
N GLU A 600 -12.67 -14.38 38.78
CA GLU A 600 -12.91 -13.66 37.51
C GLU A 600 -14.07 -12.64 37.54
N ASN A 601 -15.08 -12.89 38.38
CA ASN A 601 -16.25 -12.03 38.54
C ASN A 601 -16.16 -11.09 39.76
N ALA A 602 -14.99 -11.03 40.41
CA ALA A 602 -14.69 -10.28 41.62
C ALA A 602 -15.54 -10.60 42.87
N LYS A 603 -16.38 -11.64 42.87
CA LYS A 603 -17.34 -11.91 43.97
C LYS A 603 -16.75 -12.65 45.17
N THR A 604 -15.57 -13.23 45.04
CA THR A 604 -14.93 -14.04 46.08
C THR A 604 -13.42 -13.81 46.14
N VAL A 605 -12.88 -13.96 47.36
CA VAL A 605 -11.44 -14.06 47.63
C VAL A 605 -11.13 -15.51 48.04
N ALA A 606 -10.00 -16.02 47.56
CA ALA A 606 -9.47 -17.35 47.82
C ALA A 606 -8.03 -17.30 48.37
N GLY A 607 -7.44 -18.47 48.65
CA GLY A 607 -6.05 -18.55 49.13
C GLY A 607 -5.88 -18.16 50.61
N PRO A 608 -4.69 -17.70 51.04
CA PRO A 608 -4.38 -17.47 52.45
C PRO A 608 -5.36 -16.56 53.20
N LEU A 609 -5.90 -15.52 52.54
CA LEU A 609 -6.89 -14.62 53.13
C LEU A 609 -8.26 -15.27 53.37
N ALA A 610 -8.62 -16.29 52.59
CA ALA A 610 -9.81 -17.07 52.85
C ALA A 610 -9.64 -17.93 54.12
N THR A 611 -8.51 -18.63 54.23
CA THR A 611 -8.15 -19.41 55.41
C THR A 611 -8.03 -18.52 56.66
N ALA A 612 -7.51 -17.29 56.53
CA ALA A 612 -7.47 -16.31 57.62
C ALA A 612 -8.87 -15.90 58.10
N ALA A 613 -9.78 -15.59 57.17
CA ALA A 613 -11.18 -15.27 57.50
C ALA A 613 -11.91 -16.47 58.14
N GLU A 614 -11.73 -17.67 57.59
CA GLU A 614 -12.33 -18.92 58.09
C GLU A 614 -11.82 -19.25 59.50
N LYS A 615 -10.51 -19.15 59.75
CA LYS A 615 -9.91 -19.35 61.09
C LYS A 615 -10.39 -18.30 62.10
N ALA A 616 -10.46 -17.02 61.71
CA ALA A 616 -10.97 -15.95 62.56
C ALA A 616 -12.45 -16.19 62.95
N THR A 617 -13.27 -16.79 62.08
CA THR A 617 -14.63 -17.21 62.47
C THR A 617 -14.66 -18.44 63.38
N ALA A 618 -13.66 -19.32 63.32
CA ALA A 618 -13.60 -20.54 64.13
C ALA A 618 -13.09 -20.32 65.57
N GLU A 619 -12.09 -19.45 65.76
CA GLU A 619 -11.52 -19.21 67.10
C GLU A 619 -12.53 -18.51 68.04
N ASN A 620 -13.38 -17.63 67.52
CA ASN A 620 -14.45 -17.00 68.30
C ASN A 620 -15.56 -18.00 68.70
N ILE A 621 -15.79 -19.06 67.90
CA ILE A 621 -16.68 -20.17 68.31
C ILE A 621 -16.06 -20.92 69.50
N GLN A 622 -14.75 -21.18 69.47
CA GLN A 622 -14.06 -21.90 70.54
C GLN A 622 -14.02 -21.11 71.85
N MET A 623 -13.76 -19.80 71.81
CA MET A 623 -13.87 -18.94 73.00
C MET A 623 -15.30 -18.90 73.56
N LYS A 624 -16.33 -18.84 72.70
CA LYS A 624 -17.73 -18.81 73.15
C LYS A 624 -18.17 -20.11 73.82
N VAL A 625 -17.71 -21.26 73.31
CA VAL A 625 -17.90 -22.57 73.96
C VAL A 625 -17.19 -22.64 75.32
N GLN A 626 -16.07 -21.94 75.50
CA GLN A 626 -15.40 -21.84 76.80
C GLN A 626 -16.16 -20.93 77.78
N SER A 627 -16.63 -19.74 77.36
CA SER A 627 -17.40 -18.85 78.24
C SER A 627 -18.74 -19.46 78.67
N GLU A 628 -19.45 -20.13 77.76
CA GLU A 628 -20.71 -20.83 78.09
C GLU A 628 -20.48 -22.06 79.01
N ALA A 629 -19.27 -22.65 79.00
CA ALA A 629 -18.86 -23.70 79.94
C ALA A 629 -18.43 -23.14 81.31
N GLU A 630 -17.91 -21.91 81.38
CA GLU A 630 -17.56 -21.24 82.64
C GLU A 630 -18.81 -20.72 83.37
N GLU A 631 -19.74 -20.04 82.68
CA GLU A 631 -21.02 -19.59 83.27
C GLU A 631 -21.84 -20.77 83.85
N THR A 632 -21.89 -21.89 83.13
CA THR A 632 -22.59 -23.11 83.61
C THR A 632 -21.84 -23.86 84.74
N SER A 633 -20.63 -23.43 85.10
CA SER A 633 -19.86 -23.95 86.24
C SER A 633 -20.08 -23.16 87.54
N ASP A 634 -20.26 -21.83 87.45
CA ASP A 634 -20.40 -20.96 88.63
C ASP A 634 -21.82 -20.95 89.20
N GLU A 635 -22.88 -21.11 88.38
CA GLU A 635 -24.26 -21.28 88.88
C GLU A 635 -24.44 -22.48 89.83
N LYS A 636 -23.47 -23.41 89.88
CA LYS A 636 -23.50 -24.61 90.74
C LYS A 636 -22.74 -24.48 92.07
N LYS A 637 -22.18 -23.32 92.42
CA LYS A 637 -21.38 -23.13 93.65
C LYS A 637 -21.89 -22.05 94.61
N SER A 638 -23.21 -21.95 94.80
CA SER A 638 -23.82 -21.13 95.85
C SER A 638 -24.76 -21.90 96.78
N SER A 639 -24.22 -22.82 97.60
CA SER A 639 -24.86 -23.24 98.86
C SER A 639 -23.89 -23.89 99.86
N THR A 640 -24.14 -23.63 101.16
CA THR A 640 -23.72 -24.44 102.33
C THR A 640 -22.23 -24.58 102.72
N SER A 641 -21.62 -23.44 103.09
CA SER A 641 -20.94 -23.17 104.39
C SER A 641 -20.20 -24.25 105.23
N ILE A 642 -19.15 -23.77 105.94
CA ILE A 642 -18.43 -24.33 107.13
C ILE A 642 -17.23 -25.25 106.81
N GLY A 643 -16.02 -24.84 107.24
CA GLY A 643 -14.79 -25.65 107.22
C GLY A 643 -13.54 -24.85 107.64
N THR A 644 -13.02 -25.07 108.85
CA THR A 644 -11.93 -24.31 109.48
C THR A 644 -10.51 -24.80 109.18
N VAL A 645 -9.53 -23.88 109.28
CA VAL A 645 -8.08 -24.09 109.60
C VAL A 645 -7.16 -24.60 108.48
N GLY A 646 -5.97 -23.98 108.36
CA GLY A 646 -4.80 -24.42 107.56
C GLY A 646 -3.75 -25.17 108.43
N PRO A 647 -2.42 -25.05 108.22
CA PRO A 647 -1.66 -24.19 107.29
C PRO A 647 -0.57 -24.99 106.50
N ALA A 648 0.53 -24.31 106.14
CA ALA A 648 1.79 -24.81 105.58
C ALA A 648 1.72 -25.29 104.10
N SER A 649 2.60 -24.90 103.17
CA SER A 649 4.01 -24.43 103.18
C SER A 649 5.07 -25.52 103.38
N ILE A 650 5.83 -25.77 102.29
CA ILE A 650 7.15 -26.39 102.12
C ILE A 650 7.25 -26.51 100.58
N GLU A 651 8.04 -25.71 99.84
CA GLU A 651 9.52 -25.74 99.77
C GLU A 651 10.01 -27.18 99.43
N ALA A 652 11.04 -27.49 98.66
CA ALA A 652 12.35 -26.90 98.40
C ALA A 652 13.04 -27.88 97.40
N GLN A 653 14.18 -27.62 96.75
CA GLN A 653 14.97 -26.41 96.48
C GLN A 653 16.08 -26.82 95.48
N SER A 654 16.83 -25.82 95.02
CA SER A 654 18.24 -25.94 94.59
C SER A 654 18.52 -26.57 93.20
N ALA A 655 19.63 -26.27 92.53
CA ALA A 655 20.76 -25.43 92.96
C ALA A 655 21.45 -24.71 91.77
N VAL A 656 21.96 -23.49 92.04
CA VAL A 656 23.23 -22.90 91.56
C VAL A 656 23.52 -22.87 90.04
N GLY A 657 23.90 -21.73 89.44
CA GLY A 657 24.06 -20.38 89.98
C GLY A 657 25.10 -19.54 89.23
N MET A 658 25.30 -18.30 89.72
CA MET A 658 26.26 -17.28 89.26
C MET A 658 26.03 -16.70 87.85
N ASP A 659 26.55 -15.50 87.53
CA ASP A 659 26.47 -14.20 88.22
C ASP A 659 26.90 -13.09 87.23
N LYS A 660 26.40 -11.86 87.43
CA LYS A 660 26.74 -10.61 86.70
C LYS A 660 26.31 -10.50 85.23
N LYS A 661 25.93 -9.31 84.73
CA LYS A 661 25.16 -8.17 85.28
C LYS A 661 24.81 -7.25 84.07
N PRO A 662 23.81 -6.35 84.15
CA PRO A 662 23.03 -5.93 82.98
C PRO A 662 23.01 -4.38 82.79
N LEU A 663 21.90 -3.86 82.23
CA LEU A 663 21.44 -2.44 82.21
C LEU A 663 22.02 -1.58 81.04
N GLU A 664 21.30 -0.63 80.43
CA GLU A 664 19.83 -0.39 80.36
C GLU A 664 19.41 0.53 79.19
N ILE A 665 18.08 0.58 79.00
CA ILE A 665 17.18 1.54 78.31
C ILE A 665 17.75 2.92 77.89
N SER A 666 17.44 3.34 76.65
CA SER A 666 16.93 4.68 76.24
C SER A 666 16.75 4.71 74.70
N ASP A 667 15.82 5.45 74.08
CA ASP A 667 14.56 6.06 74.56
C ASP A 667 13.61 6.24 73.36
N VAL A 668 12.31 6.45 73.61
CA VAL A 668 11.27 6.63 72.55
C VAL A 668 10.64 8.02 72.61
N SER A 669 10.72 8.81 71.53
CA SER A 669 9.80 9.91 71.09
C SER A 669 10.53 10.99 70.26
N PRO A 670 9.84 11.87 69.50
CA PRO A 670 8.60 11.67 68.73
C PRO A 670 8.68 12.29 67.31
N CYS A 671 7.64 12.12 66.49
CA CYS A 671 7.52 12.84 65.20
C CYS A 671 7.28 14.36 65.38
N PRO A 672 7.96 15.25 64.64
CA PRO A 672 7.63 16.67 64.57
C PRO A 672 6.50 16.96 63.56
N LYS A 673 5.72 18.01 63.82
CA LYS A 673 4.69 18.54 62.89
C LYS A 673 5.25 19.68 62.03
N ALA A 674 4.61 19.95 60.90
CA ALA A 674 5.03 20.98 59.93
C ALA A 674 4.83 22.43 60.42
N GLY A 675 5.67 23.37 59.95
CA GLY A 675 5.51 24.81 60.20
C GLY A 675 6.61 25.72 59.61
N GLU A 676 6.35 26.26 58.41
CA GLU A 676 6.86 27.53 57.82
C GLU A 676 8.38 27.83 57.62
N LYS A 677 8.71 28.28 56.38
CA LYS A 677 9.63 29.39 55.95
C LYS A 677 11.06 29.47 56.57
N THR A 678 12.15 29.74 55.84
CA THR A 678 12.36 30.86 54.88
C THR A 678 13.70 30.69 54.09
N GLN A 679 13.81 31.39 52.95
CA GLN A 679 15.00 31.76 52.15
C GLN A 679 16.44 31.38 52.58
N THR A 680 17.21 30.87 51.60
CA THR A 680 18.58 31.32 51.25
C THR A 680 18.61 31.51 49.71
N THR A 681 19.11 32.54 49.04
CA THR A 681 20.35 33.37 49.08
C THR A 681 21.64 32.64 48.68
N ASN A 682 22.39 33.27 47.76
CA ASN A 682 23.47 32.71 46.94
C ASN A 682 24.88 33.03 47.49
N VAL A 683 25.89 32.77 46.62
CA VAL A 683 27.32 33.18 46.65
C VAL A 683 28.21 32.11 47.30
N ALA A 684 29.28 31.56 46.70
CA ALA A 684 29.94 31.54 45.38
C ALA A 684 31.10 30.50 45.56
N GLU A 685 32.14 30.31 44.74
CA GLU A 685 32.73 31.11 43.65
C GLU A 685 33.64 30.22 42.77
N GLU A 686 33.64 30.48 41.45
CA GLU A 686 34.65 30.15 40.42
C GLU A 686 35.22 28.70 40.25
N ALA A 687 35.48 28.17 39.05
CA ALA A 687 35.19 28.53 37.64
C ALA A 687 35.65 27.33 36.72
N LYS A 688 35.99 27.40 35.41
CA LYS A 688 36.11 28.48 34.40
C LYS A 688 36.02 27.90 32.96
N ALA A 689 35.14 28.48 32.13
CA ALA A 689 35.20 28.61 30.65
C ALA A 689 35.33 27.38 29.69
N GLU A 690 34.19 26.90 29.16
CA GLU A 690 33.62 27.20 27.80
C GLU A 690 34.52 27.60 26.58
N PRO A 691 33.97 27.67 25.33
CA PRO A 691 32.64 27.26 24.81
C PRO A 691 32.79 26.26 23.62
N VAL A 692 32.02 26.12 22.50
CA VAL A 692 30.87 26.74 21.76
C VAL A 692 30.32 25.64 20.78
N GLN A 693 29.13 25.63 20.17
CA GLN A 693 27.83 26.33 20.27
C GLN A 693 26.74 25.48 19.55
N SER A 694 25.45 25.69 19.83
CA SER A 694 24.30 25.25 19.01
C SER A 694 23.13 26.24 19.19
N LYS A 695 22.13 26.27 18.27
CA LYS A 695 20.86 27.02 18.47
C LYS A 695 19.67 26.47 17.68
N GLU A 696 18.54 26.30 18.38
CA GLU A 696 17.16 26.38 17.88
C GLU A 696 16.31 27.20 18.88
N ALA A 697 15.25 27.86 18.38
CA ALA A 697 14.04 28.33 19.08
C ALA A 697 13.14 28.97 18.00
N GLU A 698 11.87 28.60 17.74
CA GLU A 698 10.70 28.27 18.58
C GLU A 698 9.85 29.50 18.99
N GLN A 699 8.60 29.55 18.51
CA GLN A 699 7.41 29.90 19.31
C GLN A 699 6.09 29.61 18.58
N GLN A 700 5.03 29.33 19.35
CA GLN A 700 3.62 29.20 18.91
C GLN A 700 2.73 30.17 19.69
N SER A 701 1.63 30.68 19.11
CA SER A 701 0.34 30.81 19.85
C SER A 701 -0.89 31.18 18.98
N LYS A 702 -1.85 30.26 18.97
CA LYS A 702 -3.32 30.37 18.83
C LYS A 702 -3.98 31.76 18.72
N THR A 703 -4.97 31.89 17.82
CA THR A 703 -6.40 32.09 18.22
C THR A 703 -7.38 31.85 17.08
N ASN A 704 -8.66 31.61 17.41
CA ASN A 704 -9.75 31.32 16.47
C ASN A 704 -10.65 32.55 16.22
N ALA A 705 -11.21 32.71 15.02
CA ALA A 705 -12.48 33.40 14.79
C ALA A 705 -13.10 32.98 13.43
N SER A 706 -14.42 33.15 13.28
CA SER A 706 -15.21 32.58 12.17
C SER A 706 -15.89 33.61 11.27
N PHE A 707 -15.85 33.35 9.96
CA PHE A 707 -17.01 33.37 9.06
C PHE A 707 -17.94 34.62 9.05
N VAL A 708 -17.68 35.56 8.13
CA VAL A 708 -18.72 36.29 7.38
C VAL A 708 -18.22 36.48 5.94
N GLY A 709 -19.06 36.27 4.94
CA GLY A 709 -18.75 36.56 3.54
C GLY A 709 -19.62 37.67 2.96
N ASN A 710 -19.20 38.28 1.85
CA ASN A 710 -20.12 39.05 1.00
C ASN A 710 -19.61 39.19 -0.45
N THR A 711 -20.54 39.17 -1.41
CA THR A 711 -20.27 39.25 -2.86
C THR A 711 -20.50 40.67 -3.40
N ALA A 712 -19.57 41.19 -4.23
CA ALA A 712 -19.78 42.45 -4.95
C ALA A 712 -19.04 42.55 -6.31
N ASN A 713 -19.75 42.11 -7.35
CA ASN A 713 -19.75 42.57 -8.75
C ASN A 713 -18.65 43.53 -9.31
N LYS A 714 -18.10 43.14 -10.48
CA LYS A 714 -17.80 43.97 -11.69
C LYS A 714 -17.36 45.44 -11.53
N LYS A 715 -16.20 45.77 -12.16
CA LYS A 715 -16.19 46.47 -13.47
C LYS A 715 -14.83 46.48 -14.17
N THR A 716 -14.88 46.48 -15.51
CA THR A 716 -13.75 46.64 -16.43
C THR A 716 -13.48 48.13 -16.72
N PRO A 717 -12.22 48.56 -16.89
CA PRO A 717 -11.86 49.74 -17.69
C PRO A 717 -11.28 49.33 -19.07
N SER A 718 -11.48 50.15 -20.09
CA SER A 718 -11.22 49.81 -21.50
C SER A 718 -9.99 50.50 -22.11
N ASN A 719 -9.36 49.82 -23.07
CA ASN A 719 -8.59 50.31 -24.22
C ASN A 719 -7.79 51.64 -24.08
N SER A 720 -6.46 51.58 -24.31
CA SER A 720 -5.90 51.94 -25.64
C SER A 720 -4.37 51.88 -25.70
N ALA A 721 -3.83 51.12 -26.67
CA ALA A 721 -2.49 51.29 -27.24
C ALA A 721 -2.33 50.39 -28.49
N ILE A 722 -2.47 50.94 -29.70
CA ILE A 722 -2.26 50.18 -30.95
C ILE A 722 -0.84 50.43 -31.46
N LYS A 723 -0.01 49.38 -31.54
CA LYS A 723 1.14 49.35 -32.46
C LYS A 723 0.77 48.57 -33.72
N LYS A 724 1.05 49.16 -34.89
CA LYS A 724 0.77 48.59 -36.20
C LYS A 724 1.87 47.59 -36.59
N THR A 725 1.47 46.43 -37.08
CA THR A 725 2.30 45.59 -37.97
C THR A 725 1.55 45.42 -39.29
N GLN A 726 2.26 45.48 -40.41
CA GLN A 726 1.66 45.62 -41.74
C GLN A 726 1.03 44.30 -42.25
N SER A 727 -0.09 44.41 -42.95
CA SER A 727 -0.74 43.30 -43.62
C SER A 727 0.02 42.88 -44.89
N LYS A 728 0.57 41.66 -44.94
CA LYS A 728 0.99 41.05 -46.20
C LYS A 728 -0.23 40.82 -47.10
N THR A 729 -0.19 41.31 -48.32
CA THR A 729 -1.21 41.03 -49.36
C THR A 729 -1.22 39.55 -49.72
N MET A 730 -2.38 38.90 -49.60
CA MET A 730 -2.54 37.50 -50.01
C MET A 730 -2.33 37.31 -51.51
N ALA A 731 -1.66 36.22 -51.89
CA ALA A 731 -1.51 35.79 -53.27
C ALA A 731 -2.88 35.50 -53.94
N PRO A 732 -3.01 35.68 -55.27
CA PRO A 732 -4.25 35.42 -55.98
C PRO A 732 -4.65 33.94 -55.91
N LYS A 733 -5.76 33.67 -55.21
CA LYS A 733 -6.25 32.31 -54.92
C LYS A 733 -6.48 31.48 -56.20
N SER A 734 -6.18 30.18 -56.11
CA SER A 734 -6.11 29.28 -57.28
C SER A 734 -7.47 29.08 -57.95
N LYS A 735 -7.57 29.45 -59.23
CA LYS A 735 -8.76 29.21 -60.06
C LYS A 735 -9.04 27.71 -60.28
N ALA A 736 -8.04 26.83 -60.10
CA ALA A 736 -8.24 25.39 -60.15
C ALA A 736 -8.94 24.88 -58.88
N VAL A 737 -8.53 25.34 -57.70
CA VAL A 737 -9.18 25.03 -56.42
C VAL A 737 -10.61 25.58 -56.39
N ALA A 738 -10.84 26.79 -56.92
CA ALA A 738 -12.18 27.32 -57.09
C ALA A 738 -13.07 26.43 -58.00
N GLY A 739 -12.52 25.87 -59.09
CA GLY A 739 -13.23 24.94 -59.96
C GLY A 739 -13.56 23.60 -59.30
N LEU A 740 -12.62 23.04 -58.53
CA LEU A 740 -12.84 21.86 -57.69
C LEU A 740 -13.94 22.09 -56.64
N LEU A 741 -13.93 23.26 -55.98
CA LEU A 741 -14.99 23.66 -55.05
C LEU A 741 -16.35 23.83 -55.73
N THR A 742 -16.40 24.30 -56.98
CA THR A 742 -17.66 24.29 -57.77
C THR A 742 -18.13 22.87 -58.05
N LEU A 743 -17.22 21.93 -58.33
CA LEU A 743 -17.57 20.57 -58.74
C LEU A 743 -18.09 19.73 -57.57
N PHE A 744 -17.51 19.88 -56.37
CA PHE A 744 -17.92 19.11 -55.17
C PHE A 744 -18.87 19.86 -54.22
N LEU A 745 -18.83 21.20 -54.17
CA LEU A 745 -19.58 22.03 -53.21
C LEU A 745 -20.32 23.20 -53.88
N GLY A 746 -20.45 23.20 -55.21
CA GLY A 746 -20.96 24.34 -55.99
C GLY A 746 -22.38 24.78 -55.64
N LEU A 747 -23.23 23.81 -55.29
CA LEU A 747 -24.61 24.02 -54.83
C LEU A 747 -24.69 24.81 -53.50
N VAL A 748 -23.63 24.81 -52.69
CA VAL A 748 -23.58 25.51 -51.39
C VAL A 748 -22.85 26.86 -51.50
N GLY A 749 -22.36 27.22 -52.69
CA GLY A 749 -21.69 28.49 -52.95
C GLY A 749 -20.28 28.62 -52.33
N ALA A 750 -19.68 27.52 -51.85
CA ALA A 750 -18.37 27.51 -51.19
C ALA A 750 -17.24 28.10 -52.05
N GLN A 751 -17.30 27.91 -53.37
CA GLN A 751 -16.41 28.52 -54.36
C GLN A 751 -16.41 30.06 -54.30
N TRP A 752 -17.53 30.69 -53.93
CA TRP A 752 -17.64 32.15 -53.81
C TRP A 752 -17.06 32.68 -52.49
N PHE A 753 -17.14 31.92 -51.39
CA PHE A 753 -16.37 32.23 -50.17
C PHE A 753 -14.87 32.11 -50.45
N TYR A 754 -14.43 31.02 -51.11
CA TYR A 754 -13.04 30.85 -51.51
C TYR A 754 -12.55 32.02 -52.38
N LEU A 755 -13.30 32.41 -53.42
CA LEU A 755 -13.03 33.56 -54.29
C LEU A 755 -13.27 34.95 -53.64
N ASN A 756 -13.48 35.01 -52.32
CA ASN A 756 -13.61 36.24 -51.53
C ASN A 756 -14.78 37.15 -51.95
N LYS A 757 -15.90 36.55 -52.38
CA LYS A 757 -17.15 37.24 -52.75
C LYS A 757 -18.29 36.83 -51.80
N PRO A 758 -18.21 37.18 -50.49
CA PRO A 758 -19.10 36.65 -49.46
C PRO A 758 -20.59 36.94 -49.72
N VAL A 759 -20.93 38.12 -50.27
CA VAL A 759 -22.33 38.46 -50.60
C VAL A 759 -22.93 37.47 -51.61
N ARG A 760 -22.18 37.07 -52.64
CA ARG A 760 -22.65 36.04 -53.59
C ARG A 760 -22.73 34.66 -52.94
N ALA A 761 -21.79 34.33 -52.06
CA ALA A 761 -21.79 33.05 -51.35
C ALA A 761 -23.00 32.90 -50.42
N ILE A 762 -23.32 33.96 -49.66
CA ILE A 762 -24.50 34.03 -48.78
C ILE A 762 -25.81 33.98 -49.58
N VAL A 763 -25.88 34.65 -50.74
CA VAL A 763 -27.06 34.57 -51.63
C VAL A 763 -27.25 33.15 -52.16
N TYR A 764 -26.19 32.46 -52.60
CA TYR A 764 -26.28 31.05 -53.00
C TYR A 764 -26.69 30.14 -51.84
N LEU A 765 -26.10 30.32 -50.65
CA LEU A 765 -26.45 29.57 -49.44
C LEU A 765 -27.94 29.73 -49.08
N ALA A 766 -28.46 30.96 -49.11
CA ALA A 766 -29.87 31.26 -48.85
C ALA A 766 -30.81 30.67 -49.91
N ILE A 767 -30.46 30.75 -51.19
CA ILE A 767 -31.23 30.14 -52.28
C ILE A 767 -31.29 28.62 -52.14
N THR A 768 -30.18 27.96 -51.78
CA THR A 768 -30.14 26.50 -51.60
C THR A 768 -30.92 26.06 -50.36
N LEU A 769 -30.94 26.85 -49.28
CA LEU A 769 -31.79 26.58 -48.11
C LEU A 769 -33.29 26.79 -48.39
N LEU A 770 -33.65 27.79 -49.21
CA LEU A 770 -35.05 28.05 -49.61
C LEU A 770 -35.55 27.03 -50.66
N GLY A 771 -34.70 26.62 -51.60
CA GLY A 771 -35.04 25.70 -52.68
C GLY A 771 -35.38 24.28 -52.23
N ILE A 772 -35.03 23.91 -50.99
CA ILE A 772 -35.41 22.64 -50.37
C ILE A 772 -36.93 22.59 -50.03
N PHE A 773 -37.58 23.76 -49.90
CA PHE A 773 -38.98 23.85 -49.44
C PHE A 773 -40.00 24.29 -50.51
N VAL A 774 -39.59 24.60 -51.74
CA VAL A 774 -40.49 25.14 -52.79
C VAL A 774 -40.37 24.38 -54.11
N VAL A 775 -41.37 23.51 -54.36
CA VAL A 775 -41.67 22.79 -55.62
C VAL A 775 -40.64 21.73 -56.06
N PRO A 776 -40.92 20.42 -55.88
CA PRO A 776 -40.11 19.35 -56.47
C PRO A 776 -40.34 19.27 -57.99
N GLY A 777 -39.47 19.96 -58.74
CA GLY A 777 -39.49 19.93 -60.21
C GLY A 777 -38.51 20.90 -60.88
N ALA A 778 -38.22 22.05 -60.25
CA ALA A 778 -37.36 23.09 -60.82
C ALA A 778 -35.84 22.75 -60.81
N VAL A 779 -35.44 21.72 -60.08
CA VAL A 779 -34.03 21.36 -59.83
C VAL A 779 -33.29 20.99 -61.13
N SER A 780 -33.96 20.32 -62.07
CA SER A 780 -33.39 19.83 -63.33
C SER A 780 -32.91 20.95 -64.25
N PHE A 781 -33.64 22.06 -64.32
CA PHE A 781 -33.30 23.19 -65.21
C PHE A 781 -32.09 23.98 -64.67
N TRP A 782 -31.96 24.13 -63.34
CA TRP A 782 -30.79 24.77 -62.72
C TRP A 782 -29.54 23.89 -62.86
N GLN A 783 -29.65 22.57 -62.65
CA GLN A 783 -28.51 21.65 -62.81
C GLN A 783 -27.90 21.69 -64.22
N LEU A 784 -28.73 21.81 -65.27
CA LEU A 784 -28.27 22.02 -66.64
C LEU A 784 -27.52 23.35 -66.83
N PHE A 785 -27.96 24.43 -66.18
CA PHE A 785 -27.30 25.74 -66.27
C PHE A 785 -25.91 25.73 -65.63
N LEU A 786 -25.74 25.05 -64.48
CA LEU A 786 -24.43 24.85 -63.83
C LEU A 786 -23.47 24.00 -64.68
N PHE A 787 -23.98 22.96 -65.33
CA PHE A 787 -23.20 22.16 -66.28
C PHE A 787 -22.74 23.00 -67.47
N GLY A 788 -23.60 23.89 -67.98
CA GLY A 788 -23.29 24.84 -69.06
C GLY A 788 -22.07 25.73 -68.76
N GLU A 789 -22.09 26.49 -67.65
CA GLU A 789 -20.93 27.32 -67.26
C GLU A 789 -19.67 26.49 -67.04
N SER A 790 -19.81 25.31 -66.43
CA SER A 790 -18.69 24.40 -66.14
C SER A 790 -17.99 23.94 -67.43
N ILE A 791 -18.76 23.52 -68.44
CA ILE A 791 -18.22 23.10 -69.75
C ILE A 791 -17.54 24.28 -70.45
N PHE A 792 -18.15 25.47 -70.44
CA PHE A 792 -17.58 26.67 -71.07
C PHE A 792 -16.20 27.03 -70.49
N PHE A 793 -16.02 26.87 -69.18
CA PHE A 793 -14.76 27.12 -68.48
C PHE A 793 -13.65 26.11 -68.84
N PHE A 794 -14.00 24.86 -69.15
CA PHE A 794 -13.05 23.82 -69.56
C PHE A 794 -12.67 23.90 -71.05
N VAL A 795 -13.64 24.13 -71.95
CA VAL A 795 -13.39 24.25 -73.40
C VAL A 795 -12.44 25.42 -73.70
N ALA A 796 -12.65 26.58 -73.05
CA ALA A 796 -11.75 27.74 -73.14
C ALA A 796 -10.32 27.48 -72.62
N LYS A 797 -10.11 26.42 -71.83
CA LYS A 797 -8.81 26.01 -71.30
C LYS A 797 -8.10 25.01 -72.22
N ALA A 798 -8.84 24.07 -72.81
CA ALA A 798 -8.30 23.07 -73.75
C ALA A 798 -7.61 23.73 -74.96
N ALA A 799 -8.31 24.65 -75.64
CA ALA A 799 -7.75 25.43 -76.77
C ALA A 799 -6.51 26.27 -76.40
N LYS A 800 -6.31 26.55 -75.10
CA LYS A 800 -5.13 27.27 -74.59
C LYS A 800 -3.96 26.33 -74.33
N VAL A 801 -4.20 25.14 -73.78
CA VAL A 801 -3.18 24.10 -73.56
C VAL A 801 -2.58 23.64 -74.89
N GLU A 802 -3.40 23.40 -75.91
CA GLU A 802 -2.95 22.99 -77.24
C GLU A 802 -2.02 24.04 -77.90
N LYS A 803 -2.27 25.33 -77.64
CA LYS A 803 -1.44 26.44 -78.12
C LYS A 803 -0.09 26.54 -77.39
N TYR A 804 0.02 26.01 -76.18
CA TYR A 804 1.28 25.89 -75.44
C TYR A 804 2.08 24.64 -75.84
N SER A 805 1.45 23.47 -75.99
CA SER A 805 2.16 22.25 -76.42
C SER A 805 2.78 22.41 -77.82
N LYS A 806 2.04 23.01 -78.77
CA LYS A 806 2.55 23.34 -80.11
C LYS A 806 3.71 24.35 -80.11
N ARG A 807 3.87 25.18 -79.06
CA ARG A 807 5.07 26.03 -78.87
C ARG A 807 6.23 25.25 -78.26
N ALA A 808 5.99 24.46 -77.22
CA ALA A 808 7.03 23.66 -76.54
C ALA A 808 7.70 22.66 -77.50
N ILE A 809 6.91 21.97 -78.33
CA ILE A 809 7.42 21.02 -79.35
C ILE A 809 8.29 21.74 -80.40
N LYS A 810 7.96 22.99 -80.76
CA LYS A 810 8.75 23.78 -81.71
C LYS A 810 10.10 24.21 -81.11
N HIS A 811 10.12 24.57 -79.82
CA HIS A 811 11.35 24.88 -79.10
C HIS A 811 12.27 23.66 -78.96
N LYS A 812 11.71 22.49 -78.59
CA LYS A 812 12.52 21.25 -78.42
C LYS A 812 13.19 20.77 -79.72
N LYS A 813 12.61 21.07 -80.88
CA LYS A 813 13.23 20.79 -82.20
C LYS A 813 14.31 21.79 -82.64
N GLN A 814 14.49 22.90 -81.92
CA GLN A 814 15.45 23.94 -82.26
C GLN A 814 16.71 23.90 -81.37
N VAL A 815 16.64 23.23 -80.21
CA VAL A 815 17.76 23.05 -79.26
C VAL A 815 18.53 21.73 -79.50
N SER A 816 18.13 20.92 -80.48
CA SER A 816 18.83 19.67 -80.86
C SER A 816 19.55 19.80 -82.21
N LYS A 817 20.07 20.99 -82.52
CA LYS A 817 20.73 21.28 -83.81
C LYS A 817 21.78 22.40 -83.76
N GLU A 818 22.21 22.74 -82.56
CA GLU A 818 23.45 23.43 -82.20
C GLU A 818 24.24 22.46 -81.31
#